data_AF-A0A365L8L8-F1
#
_entry.id   AF-A0A365L8L8-F1
#
_cell.length_a   1.000
_cell.length_b   1.000
_cell.length_c   1.000
_cell.angle_alpha   90.00
_cell.angle_beta   90.00
_cell.angle_gamma   90.00
#
_symmetry.space_group_name_H-M   'P 1'
#
loop_
_entity.id
_entity.type
_entity.pdbx_description
1 polymer ?
#
loop_
_entity_poly.entity_id
_entity_poly.type
_entity_poly.pdbx_seq_one_letter_code
_entity_poly.pdbx_strand_id
1 'polypeptide(L)'
;MPKKKSLALLSSVLIASQVLGVSAGTAVAVNSPTDQDLHAHVEEAAIDTRDSLPSILPTTQQLEAAQQLIVDAGEGLKIEWNHLFGTPASITKSEGYISEARTGDAESIARDWLMENKALFSLTAEDIQNLTVIRNYKVEGTNLSPVTFQQTVNGIESVFGGRIIVAVNEEGKILSVASNAGPTGEFAGEFSLSPEDALSSVVRSLTPDLVYSPTALKDEKGWKVYDGLDVFPTEQRVKQAAFFSNGEIRPAYRVLFIEELDKAFEVVVDAENGKTLYQRSLVDHLDPEGLIFENYPGAPAGGNQVSKSFKGDLEASPNGWLLPTNDLGVTTFGNNASAYANWSNFLVPADTLIRPVSPLGQFNYPFLNAWQESKGAIVPPSYAEDVNSATANLFYHHNLFHDYFYNLGWTEPAGNLQANNNGKGGLGGDPILGLVQAGAVTGGEPTYTGRDNAYMLTLPDGIAAWSGMFLWEPIAGAFEGAYADGDYDAGIIYHEYSHALSNRLVAGGEALGSHQSGSMGEGWGDWFGMHYLIKNGLQEEPVVGAYVTDNDERGIRSWSLAEAPLNYGDIGYDIIGPEVHADGDIWAAILWHVREALIQNYGKEEGERVAEQLVLDAMPISVPDPSMEDMRTAIIASDLERYDGKYRDTLWTAFSQRGLGDDAYSAGGDDTDPQPAFNHPDAEHNGQLLGRVVNEQTNKPIEGVRIFIGQYEARTSPVVQTTEKGGFALDMVEGTYDITIQARGYGSRTLEDVKITAGSKERWNLKLSPNVASSFNGASIASVSDASASNPVKLAIDDTEASVYASEQKEEGFTGSEFIVDLAGDKPLSISQLHISAMKDVAKARFATLKDFAVQASVDGENWTTILEDNFTAGKPRPATPDLDYQEYVLDTPAQATQLKFIAKSAQDDAQGYIQLAELQAFTGDKAKITPLELEPEEAFTASGTIQVGNAGTGVGVLAGVDDATLAVTQNEFVTTQNPEPASQGVDGYVVTLPEQYADGIHNVSITGTSESGHDIDVFFYDAEFNVIGNIATSAANESGVVPGGTKYIYVGLYSGANTSFNVNVSSPY
;
A
#
# COMPACT_ATOMS: atom_id res chain seq x y z
N MET A 1 51.27 -27.05 -24.44
CA MET A 1 50.53 -26.58 -25.64
C MET A 1 49.56 -27.68 -26.07
N PRO A 2 48.33 -27.40 -26.54
CA PRO A 2 47.37 -26.36 -26.16
C PRO A 2 45.97 -26.93 -25.78
N LYS A 3 45.14 -26.06 -25.17
CA LYS A 3 43.65 -26.00 -25.12
C LYS A 3 42.80 -26.91 -24.19
N LYS A 4 41.98 -26.17 -23.40
CA LYS A 4 40.60 -26.38 -22.90
C LYS A 4 40.32 -27.42 -21.79
N LYS A 5 39.83 -26.92 -20.65
CA LYS A 5 38.69 -27.38 -19.79
C LYS A 5 38.78 -26.61 -18.45
N SER A 6 37.78 -25.79 -18.08
CA SER A 6 36.60 -26.16 -17.27
C SER A 6 36.96 -26.51 -15.83
N LEU A 7 36.63 -25.62 -14.87
CA LEU A 7 36.42 -25.84 -13.42
C LEU A 7 35.71 -24.54 -12.95
N ALA A 8 34.41 -24.53 -12.62
CA ALA A 8 33.71 -25.16 -11.49
C ALA A 8 33.84 -24.36 -10.18
N LEU A 9 32.67 -24.13 -9.60
CA LEU A 9 32.25 -23.41 -8.40
C LEU A 9 33.10 -23.60 -7.13
N LEU A 10 33.06 -22.56 -6.28
CA LEU A 10 32.74 -22.53 -4.82
C LEU A 10 33.24 -21.16 -4.29
N SER A 11 32.35 -20.21 -3.96
CA SER A 11 31.86 -19.86 -2.59
C SER A 11 33.00 -19.48 -1.62
N SER A 12 32.94 -18.45 -0.77
CA SER A 12 31.86 -18.14 0.18
C SER A 12 32.14 -16.80 0.91
N VAL A 13 31.05 -16.09 1.26
CA VAL A 13 30.63 -15.55 2.58
C VAL A 13 31.71 -15.27 3.64
N LEU A 14 31.70 -14.08 4.28
CA LEU A 14 31.32 -13.90 5.71
C LEU A 14 31.41 -12.46 6.25
N ILE A 15 30.46 -12.16 7.15
CA ILE A 15 30.30 -10.99 8.03
C ILE A 15 31.30 -11.06 9.21
N ALA A 16 31.72 -9.89 9.72
CA ALA A 16 32.58 -9.67 10.89
C ALA A 16 31.88 -10.09 12.22
N SER A 17 32.52 -10.58 13.31
CA SER A 17 33.56 -9.98 14.19
C SER A 17 33.97 -11.07 15.22
N GLN A 18 35.20 -11.19 15.73
CA GLN A 18 35.66 -10.45 16.93
C GLN A 18 37.16 -10.72 17.31
N VAL A 19 37.84 -9.63 17.68
CA VAL A 19 38.77 -9.43 18.84
C VAL A 19 40.29 -9.78 18.75
N LEU A 20 41.07 -8.70 18.88
CA LEU A 20 42.45 -8.48 19.38
C LEU A 20 43.68 -8.76 18.49
N GLY A 21 44.22 -7.66 17.93
CA GLY A 21 45.60 -7.51 17.48
C GLY A 21 45.96 -6.04 17.25
N VAL A 22 46.57 -5.40 18.24
CA VAL A 22 46.98 -3.99 18.25
C VAL A 22 48.07 -3.70 17.21
N SER A 23 47.86 -2.73 16.31
CA SER A 23 48.93 -1.86 15.82
C SER A 23 48.36 -0.54 15.27
N ALA A 24 48.83 0.57 15.85
CA ALA A 24 48.37 1.94 15.64
C ALA A 24 48.63 2.47 14.21
N GLY A 25 47.62 3.14 13.66
CA GLY A 25 47.70 4.03 12.50
C GLY A 25 46.55 5.04 12.59
N THR A 26 46.86 6.33 12.53
CA THR A 26 46.00 7.48 12.85
C THR A 26 44.73 7.59 11.98
N ALA A 27 43.56 7.45 12.61
CA ALA A 27 42.26 7.78 12.02
C ALA A 27 41.95 9.28 12.22
N VAL A 28 41.49 9.93 11.15
CA VAL A 28 40.87 11.26 11.20
C VAL A 28 39.42 11.05 11.63
N ALA A 29 39.03 11.65 12.76
CA ALA A 29 37.66 11.62 13.24
C ALA A 29 36.77 12.48 12.33
N VAL A 30 35.76 11.86 11.72
CA VAL A 30 34.60 12.57 11.17
C VAL A 30 33.56 12.55 12.29
N ASN A 31 33.32 13.71 12.90
CA ASN A 31 32.26 13.85 13.90
C ASN A 31 30.91 13.77 13.20
N SER A 32 30.04 12.89 13.68
CA SER A 32 28.61 12.93 13.39
C SER A 32 28.01 14.27 13.87
N PRO A 33 27.01 14.84 13.18
CA PRO A 33 26.30 16.00 13.70
C PRO A 33 25.65 15.60 15.03
N THR A 34 25.93 16.36 16.07
CA THR A 34 25.28 16.24 17.37
C THR A 34 23.87 16.84 17.32
N ASP A 35 23.00 16.31 18.16
CA ASP A 35 21.60 16.61 18.53
C ASP A 35 21.17 18.11 18.67
N GLN A 36 22.00 19.08 18.30
CA GLN A 36 21.69 20.52 18.40
C GLN A 36 21.24 21.17 17.08
N ASP A 37 21.42 20.52 15.93
CA ASP A 37 21.11 21.12 14.61
C ASP A 37 19.65 20.93 14.15
N LEU A 38 18.81 20.23 14.92
CA LEU A 38 17.43 19.86 14.51
C LEU A 38 16.30 20.68 15.17
N HIS A 39 16.62 21.68 16.01
CA HIS A 39 15.62 22.33 16.89
C HIS A 39 15.43 23.85 16.76
N ALA A 40 15.78 24.50 15.65
CA ALA A 40 15.67 25.96 15.53
C ALA A 40 14.70 26.47 14.44
N HIS A 41 13.49 25.89 14.32
CA HIS A 41 12.39 26.53 13.59
C HIS A 41 11.24 26.85 14.53
N VAL A 42 11.42 27.94 15.28
CA VAL A 42 10.31 28.73 15.82
C VAL A 42 9.58 29.30 14.61
N GLU A 43 8.25 29.16 14.52
CA GLU A 43 7.41 29.89 13.56
C GLU A 43 7.98 31.31 13.39
N GLU A 44 8.46 31.66 12.19
CA GLU A 44 9.05 32.97 11.94
C GLU A 44 7.94 34.02 11.87
N ALA A 45 7.40 34.39 13.04
CA ALA A 45 6.40 35.41 13.17
C ALA A 45 6.94 36.72 12.59
N ALA A 46 6.29 37.25 11.55
CA ALA A 46 6.50 38.62 11.13
C ALA A 46 6.14 39.53 12.32
N ILE A 47 7.10 40.32 12.79
CA ILE A 47 6.87 41.28 13.87
C ILE A 47 6.63 42.63 13.22
N ASP A 48 5.46 43.22 13.42
CA ASP A 48 5.24 44.64 13.18
C ASP A 48 4.57 45.24 14.42
N THR A 49 5.29 46.12 15.12
CA THR A 49 4.76 46.77 16.33
C THR A 49 3.48 47.57 16.07
N ARG A 50 3.20 47.93 14.80
CA ARG A 50 2.02 48.68 14.39
C ARG A 50 0.75 47.84 14.35
N ASP A 51 0.85 46.52 14.18
CA ASP A 51 -0.31 45.61 14.15
C ASP A 51 -1.06 45.57 15.49
N SER A 52 -0.36 45.92 16.58
CA SER A 52 -0.94 46.03 17.92
C SER A 52 -1.58 47.38 18.23
N LEU A 53 -1.54 48.34 17.29
CA LEU A 53 -2.04 49.70 17.48
C LEU A 53 -3.45 49.89 16.88
N PRO A 54 -4.29 50.77 17.44
CA PRO A 54 -5.62 51.06 16.88
C PRO A 54 -5.54 51.67 15.47
N SER A 55 -6.47 51.29 14.59
CA SER A 55 -6.59 51.90 13.26
C SER A 55 -6.87 53.41 13.35
N ILE A 56 -6.19 54.19 12.51
CA ILE A 56 -6.38 55.63 12.37
C ILE A 56 -7.42 55.88 11.27
N LEU A 57 -8.50 56.57 11.64
CA LEU A 57 -9.50 57.04 10.69
C LEU A 57 -9.08 58.39 10.07
N PRO A 58 -9.48 58.68 8.82
CA PRO A 58 -9.23 59.97 8.20
C PRO A 58 -9.83 61.12 9.00
N THR A 59 -9.10 62.24 9.10
CA THR A 59 -9.59 63.46 9.74
C THR A 59 -10.70 64.12 8.94
N THR A 60 -11.50 64.99 9.57
CA THR A 60 -12.53 65.78 8.88
C THR A 60 -11.95 66.57 7.70
N GLN A 61 -10.75 67.13 7.85
CA GLN A 61 -10.08 67.88 6.78
C GLN A 61 -9.70 66.98 5.58
N GLN A 62 -9.27 65.74 5.83
CA GLN A 62 -8.98 64.77 4.78
C GLN A 62 -10.25 64.29 4.07
N LEU A 63 -11.35 64.08 4.81
CA LEU A 63 -12.64 63.72 4.23
C LEU A 63 -13.23 64.84 3.38
N GLU A 64 -13.09 66.09 3.80
CA GLU A 64 -13.47 67.26 3.00
C GLU A 64 -12.63 67.37 1.72
N ALA A 65 -11.31 67.18 1.82
CA ALA A 65 -10.42 67.16 0.65
C ALA A 65 -10.75 66.00 -0.31
N ALA A 66 -11.07 64.82 0.21
CA ALA A 66 -11.51 63.67 -0.58
C ALA A 66 -12.81 63.96 -1.32
N GLN A 67 -13.78 64.58 -0.64
CA GLN A 67 -15.05 64.98 -1.25
C GLN A 67 -14.84 65.99 -2.38
N GLN A 68 -13.92 66.94 -2.22
CA GLN A 68 -13.58 67.89 -3.27
C GLN A 68 -12.92 67.18 -4.47
N LEU A 69 -11.99 66.26 -4.25
CA LEU A 69 -11.36 65.49 -5.32
C LEU A 69 -12.38 64.61 -6.08
N ILE A 70 -13.37 64.04 -5.40
CA ILE A 70 -14.48 63.31 -6.03
C ILE A 70 -15.29 64.23 -6.96
N VAL A 71 -15.55 65.47 -6.53
CA VAL A 71 -16.25 66.46 -7.35
C VAL A 71 -15.42 66.86 -8.56
N ASP A 72 -14.12 67.08 -8.39
CA ASP A 72 -13.23 67.55 -9.46
C ASP A 72 -12.93 66.45 -10.49
N ALA A 73 -12.76 65.20 -10.06
CA ALA A 73 -12.46 64.07 -10.93
C ALA A 73 -13.70 63.47 -11.60
N GLY A 74 -14.90 63.69 -11.07
CA GLY A 74 -16.17 63.18 -11.59
C GLY A 74 -16.50 61.73 -11.18
N GLU A 75 -17.57 61.17 -11.75
CA GLU A 75 -18.08 59.84 -11.39
C GLU A 75 -17.02 58.74 -11.60
N GLY A 76 -17.06 57.73 -10.72
CA GLY A 76 -16.17 56.56 -10.78
C GLY A 76 -14.87 56.67 -9.99
N LEU A 77 -14.58 57.81 -9.33
CA LEU A 77 -13.43 57.93 -8.44
C LEU A 77 -13.62 57.09 -7.16
N LYS A 78 -12.60 56.32 -6.80
CA LYS A 78 -12.52 55.52 -5.56
C LYS A 78 -11.28 55.92 -4.76
N ILE A 79 -11.46 56.13 -3.47
CA ILE A 79 -10.39 56.38 -2.50
C ILE A 79 -10.46 55.31 -1.43
N GLU A 80 -9.41 54.52 -1.30
CA GLU A 80 -9.21 53.58 -0.20
C GLU A 80 -8.28 54.21 0.82
N TRP A 81 -8.54 53.98 2.11
CA TRP A 81 -7.79 54.61 3.20
C TRP A 81 -6.84 53.60 3.86
N ASN A 82 -5.63 54.08 4.18
CA ASN A 82 -4.63 53.36 4.94
C ASN A 82 -4.97 53.45 6.43
N HIS A 83 -5.24 52.31 7.05
CA HIS A 83 -5.63 52.22 8.46
C HIS A 83 -4.48 52.51 9.44
N LEU A 84 -3.22 52.52 9.00
CA LEU A 84 -2.07 52.83 9.86
C LEU A 84 -1.87 54.34 10.05
N PHE A 85 -2.23 55.15 9.06
CA PHE A 85 -1.91 56.59 9.04
C PHE A 85 -3.12 57.50 8.76
N GLY A 86 -4.29 56.93 8.43
CA GLY A 86 -5.49 57.71 8.08
C GLY A 86 -5.34 58.50 6.78
N THR A 87 -4.34 58.20 5.94
CA THR A 87 -4.09 58.80 4.62
C THR A 87 -4.58 57.85 3.50
N PRO A 88 -4.75 58.28 2.25
CA PRO A 88 -5.16 57.38 1.17
C PRO A 88 -4.15 56.25 0.93
N ALA A 89 -4.64 55.02 0.88
CA ALA A 89 -3.92 53.85 0.40
C ALA A 89 -3.90 53.80 -1.14
N SER A 90 -5.05 54.05 -1.77
CA SER A 90 -5.20 54.06 -3.22
C SER A 90 -6.22 55.12 -3.65
N ILE A 91 -5.97 55.74 -4.80
CA ILE A 91 -6.88 56.66 -5.49
C ILE A 91 -6.91 56.23 -6.95
N THR A 92 -8.06 55.74 -7.37
CA THR A 92 -8.27 55.20 -8.72
C THR A 92 -9.59 55.68 -9.29
N LYS A 93 -9.77 55.56 -10.59
CA LYS A 93 -11.04 55.84 -11.26
C LYS A 93 -11.44 54.66 -12.12
N SER A 94 -12.73 54.30 -12.12
CA SER A 94 -13.24 53.16 -12.88
C SER A 94 -12.97 53.29 -14.38
N GLU A 95 -13.02 54.51 -14.92
CA GLU A 95 -12.68 54.81 -16.31
C GLU A 95 -11.96 56.18 -16.43
N GLY A 96 -10.88 56.24 -17.20
CA GLY A 96 -10.14 57.47 -17.49
C GLY A 96 -9.11 57.85 -16.42
N TYR A 97 -8.90 59.16 -16.24
CA TYR A 97 -7.85 59.74 -15.40
C TYR A 97 -8.45 60.49 -14.20
N ILE A 98 -7.69 60.57 -13.10
CA ILE A 98 -8.08 61.29 -11.88
C ILE A 98 -7.73 62.78 -11.91
N SER A 99 -7.03 63.24 -12.97
CA SER A 99 -6.72 64.64 -13.19
C SER A 99 -6.84 65.03 -14.67
N GLU A 100 -7.00 66.34 -14.89
CA GLU A 100 -6.79 66.96 -16.21
C GLU A 100 -5.31 66.92 -16.62
N ALA A 101 -5.06 67.20 -17.91
CA ALA A 101 -3.72 67.24 -18.49
C ALA A 101 -2.91 68.43 -17.97
N ARG A 102 -1.65 68.20 -17.62
CA ARG A 102 -0.68 69.24 -17.20
C ARG A 102 0.56 69.22 -18.07
N THR A 103 1.23 70.37 -18.21
CA THR A 103 2.50 70.48 -18.94
C THR A 103 3.67 70.41 -17.97
N GLY A 104 4.60 69.49 -18.18
CA GLY A 104 5.79 69.31 -17.35
C GLY A 104 6.38 67.91 -17.52
N ASP A 105 7.48 67.62 -16.84
CA ASP A 105 7.91 66.23 -16.66
C ASP A 105 7.04 65.52 -15.60
N ALA A 106 7.10 64.19 -15.58
CA ALA A 106 6.26 63.38 -14.70
C ALA A 106 6.45 63.73 -13.21
N GLU A 107 7.68 64.06 -12.79
CA GLU A 107 7.96 64.43 -11.39
C GLU A 107 7.28 65.75 -11.02
N SER A 108 7.45 66.78 -11.86
CA SER A 108 6.86 68.10 -11.64
C SER A 108 5.32 67.99 -11.57
N ILE A 109 4.72 67.25 -12.50
CA ILE A 109 3.26 67.01 -12.54
C ILE A 109 2.79 66.27 -11.28
N ALA A 110 3.54 65.26 -10.84
CA ALA A 110 3.21 64.50 -9.65
C ALA A 110 3.30 65.35 -8.38
N ARG A 111 4.35 66.17 -8.24
CA ARG A 111 4.52 67.09 -7.10
C ARG A 111 3.44 68.17 -7.08
N ASP A 112 3.11 68.75 -8.23
CA ASP A 112 2.06 69.77 -8.34
C ASP A 112 0.70 69.21 -7.94
N TRP A 113 0.36 68.00 -8.39
CA TRP A 113 -0.88 67.37 -7.98
C TRP A 113 -0.91 67.01 -6.49
N LEU A 114 0.21 66.54 -5.94
CA LEU A 114 0.32 66.33 -4.48
C LEU A 114 0.18 67.64 -3.72
N MET A 115 0.72 68.76 -4.23
CA MET A 115 0.58 70.09 -3.61
C MET A 115 -0.86 70.57 -3.57
N GLU A 116 -1.62 70.36 -4.65
CA GLU A 116 -3.04 70.67 -4.74
C GLU A 116 -3.87 69.80 -3.77
N ASN A 117 -3.45 68.54 -3.58
CA ASN A 117 -4.15 67.55 -2.76
C ASN A 117 -3.49 67.28 -1.41
N LYS A 118 -2.60 68.17 -0.93
CA LYS A 118 -1.73 67.92 0.24
C LYS A 118 -2.49 67.62 1.53
N ALA A 119 -3.68 68.23 1.68
CA ALA A 119 -4.57 68.01 2.80
C ALA A 119 -5.08 66.57 2.88
N LEU A 120 -5.21 65.89 1.74
CA LEU A 120 -5.65 64.49 1.66
C LEU A 120 -4.62 63.55 2.31
N PHE A 121 -3.33 63.83 2.09
CA PHE A 121 -2.21 63.05 2.61
C PHE A 121 -1.69 63.54 3.96
N SER A 122 -2.32 64.56 4.57
CA SER A 122 -1.84 65.21 5.80
C SER A 122 -0.39 65.72 5.68
N LEU A 123 0.00 66.17 4.49
CA LEU A 123 1.33 66.70 4.18
C LEU A 123 1.33 68.23 4.13
N THR A 124 2.43 68.84 4.55
CA THR A 124 2.69 70.26 4.29
C THR A 124 3.31 70.46 2.90
N ALA A 125 3.37 71.71 2.44
CA ALA A 125 4.05 72.04 1.19
C ALA A 125 5.56 71.73 1.27
N GLU A 126 6.15 71.89 2.45
CA GLU A 126 7.56 71.58 2.70
C GLU A 126 7.81 70.07 2.62
N ASP A 127 6.92 69.24 3.20
CA ASP A 127 7.03 67.78 3.12
C ASP A 127 7.03 67.30 1.67
N ILE A 128 6.13 67.84 0.84
CA ILE A 128 6.03 67.47 -0.58
C ILE A 128 7.27 67.90 -1.37
N GLN A 129 7.89 69.03 -1.03
CA GLN A 129 9.16 69.44 -1.65
C GLN A 129 10.31 68.51 -1.21
N ASN A 130 10.31 68.08 0.04
CA ASN A 130 11.35 67.24 0.64
C ASN A 130 11.19 65.74 0.32
N LEU A 131 10.10 65.33 -0.34
CA LEU A 131 9.95 63.98 -0.88
C LEU A 131 11.11 63.65 -1.81
N THR A 132 11.82 62.57 -1.51
CA THR A 132 12.92 62.07 -2.35
C THR A 132 12.34 61.20 -3.46
N VAL A 133 12.73 61.45 -4.72
CA VAL A 133 12.37 60.58 -5.83
C VAL A 133 13.30 59.38 -5.83
N ILE A 134 12.72 58.20 -5.63
CA ILE A 134 13.46 56.93 -5.65
C ILE A 134 13.33 56.19 -6.98
N ARG A 135 12.23 56.43 -7.72
CA ARG A 135 12.02 55.91 -9.08
C ARG A 135 11.22 56.93 -9.90
N ASN A 136 11.72 57.21 -11.09
CA ASN A 136 11.02 57.96 -12.13
C ASN A 136 11.49 57.40 -13.47
N TYR A 137 10.62 56.69 -14.17
CA TYR A 137 10.96 56.00 -15.41
C TYR A 137 9.71 55.84 -16.26
N LYS A 138 9.87 55.70 -17.58
CA LYS A 138 8.79 55.30 -18.47
C LYS A 138 8.62 53.78 -18.43
N VAL A 139 7.40 53.30 -18.22
CA VAL A 139 7.08 51.86 -18.25
C VAL A 139 7.06 51.41 -19.71
N GLU A 140 7.94 50.48 -20.05
CA GLU A 140 8.07 49.94 -21.40
C GLU A 140 6.75 49.35 -21.91
N GLY A 141 6.42 49.59 -23.18
CA GLY A 141 5.15 49.18 -23.78
C GLY A 141 3.92 50.01 -23.38
N THR A 142 4.08 51.05 -22.55
CA THR A 142 2.98 51.94 -22.14
C THR A 142 3.34 53.42 -22.30
N ASN A 143 2.33 54.27 -22.15
CA ASN A 143 2.49 55.73 -22.09
C ASN A 143 2.56 56.24 -20.65
N LEU A 144 2.88 55.39 -19.67
CA LEU A 144 2.93 55.75 -18.25
C LEU A 144 4.36 55.98 -17.75
N SER A 145 4.51 57.00 -16.92
CA SER A 145 5.70 57.34 -16.16
C SER A 145 5.35 57.44 -14.67
N PRO A 146 5.38 56.34 -13.90
CA PRO A 146 5.17 56.38 -12.47
C PRO A 146 6.33 57.09 -11.76
N VAL A 147 5.99 58.02 -10.88
CA VAL A 147 6.93 58.69 -9.98
C VAL A 147 6.72 58.17 -8.58
N THR A 148 7.75 57.55 -8.02
CA THR A 148 7.74 57.01 -6.67
C THR A 148 8.55 57.93 -5.75
N PHE A 149 7.87 58.48 -4.77
CA PHE A 149 8.42 59.30 -3.71
C PHE A 149 8.62 58.49 -2.42
N GLN A 150 9.62 58.89 -1.65
CA GLN A 150 9.91 58.44 -0.29
C GLN A 150 9.92 59.66 0.64
N GLN A 151 9.11 59.61 1.70
CA GLN A 151 9.19 60.59 2.80
C GLN A 151 10.53 60.47 3.51
N THR A 152 11.05 61.63 3.90
CA THR A 152 12.25 61.74 4.71
C THR A 152 11.95 62.58 5.94
N VAL A 153 12.65 62.31 7.04
CA VAL A 153 12.61 63.10 8.27
C VAL A 153 14.04 63.48 8.58
N ASN A 154 14.35 64.79 8.59
CA ASN A 154 15.72 65.29 8.71
C ASN A 154 16.71 64.66 7.69
N GLY A 155 16.23 64.38 6.48
CA GLY A 155 17.02 63.75 5.42
C GLY A 155 17.19 62.23 5.55
N ILE A 156 16.60 61.59 6.56
CA ILE A 156 16.61 60.14 6.76
C ILE A 156 15.35 59.54 6.13
N GLU A 157 15.52 58.56 5.24
CA GLU A 157 14.41 57.87 4.56
C GLU A 157 13.55 57.08 5.53
N SER A 158 12.22 57.13 5.36
CA SER A 158 11.33 56.26 6.11
C SER A 158 11.34 54.81 5.59
N VAL A 159 11.10 53.85 6.49
CA VAL A 159 11.07 52.42 6.19
C VAL A 159 9.67 51.84 6.45
N PHE A 160 9.20 50.95 5.57
CA PHE A 160 7.87 50.33 5.63
C PHE A 160 6.69 51.31 5.84
N GLY A 161 6.84 52.55 5.35
CA GLY A 161 5.89 53.66 5.47
C GLY A 161 6.43 54.88 4.73
N GLY A 162 5.55 55.79 4.31
CA GLY A 162 5.93 57.04 3.65
C GLY A 162 6.25 56.97 2.16
N ARG A 163 5.74 55.96 1.46
CA ARG A 163 5.83 55.83 0.00
C ARG A 163 4.63 56.51 -0.66
N ILE A 164 4.85 57.25 -1.74
CA ILE A 164 3.77 57.81 -2.58
C ILE A 164 4.13 57.54 -4.04
N ILE A 165 3.25 56.88 -4.77
CA ILE A 165 3.42 56.55 -6.19
C ILE A 165 2.35 57.30 -6.97
N VAL A 166 2.76 58.13 -7.93
CA VAL A 166 1.85 58.86 -8.82
C VAL A 166 2.08 58.39 -10.25
N ALA A 167 1.08 57.76 -10.87
CA ALA A 167 1.16 57.27 -12.25
C ALA A 167 0.75 58.37 -13.24
N VAL A 168 1.73 59.01 -13.89
CA VAL A 168 1.50 60.10 -14.86
C VAL A 168 1.57 59.55 -16.29
N ASN A 169 0.60 59.87 -17.15
CA ASN A 169 0.66 59.48 -18.56
C ASN A 169 1.44 60.51 -19.42
N GLU A 170 1.70 60.19 -20.68
CA GLU A 170 2.44 61.08 -21.61
C GLU A 170 1.76 62.43 -21.88
N GLU A 171 0.44 62.53 -21.67
CA GLU A 171 -0.34 63.76 -21.79
C GLU A 171 -0.33 64.60 -20.50
N GLY A 172 0.34 64.12 -19.45
CA GLY A 172 0.41 64.78 -18.15
C GLY A 172 -0.84 64.63 -17.28
N LYS A 173 -1.68 63.64 -17.54
CA LYS A 173 -2.82 63.24 -16.71
C LYS A 173 -2.40 62.17 -15.71
N ILE A 174 -3.02 62.16 -14.53
CA ILE A 174 -2.74 61.15 -13.50
C ILE A 174 -3.74 60.02 -13.62
N LEU A 175 -3.23 58.79 -13.77
CA LEU A 175 -4.03 57.57 -13.87
C LEU A 175 -4.47 57.09 -12.48
N SER A 176 -3.52 57.02 -11.54
CA SER A 176 -3.75 56.54 -10.19
C SER A 176 -2.69 57.06 -9.23
N VAL A 177 -3.03 57.03 -7.94
CA VAL A 177 -2.07 57.27 -6.84
C VAL A 177 -2.18 56.14 -5.84
N ALA A 178 -1.04 55.56 -5.48
CA ALA A 178 -0.94 54.55 -4.41
C ALA A 178 0.01 55.09 -3.33
N SER A 179 -0.34 54.95 -2.05
CA SER A 179 0.38 55.62 -0.99
C SER A 179 0.28 54.91 0.35
N ASN A 180 1.30 55.05 1.17
CA ASN A 180 1.22 54.84 2.62
C ASN A 180 1.89 56.00 3.36
N ALA A 181 1.61 57.22 2.87
CA ALA A 181 2.09 58.46 3.46
C ALA A 181 1.85 58.46 4.98
N GLY A 182 2.94 58.58 5.73
CA GLY A 182 2.92 58.62 7.18
C GLY A 182 2.81 60.06 7.72
N PRO A 183 2.81 60.21 9.05
CA PRO A 183 2.70 61.51 9.69
C PRO A 183 3.85 62.45 9.32
N THR A 184 3.61 63.74 9.51
CA THR A 184 4.59 64.82 9.36
C THR A 184 5.05 65.29 10.73
N GLY A 185 6.32 65.68 10.86
CA GLY A 185 6.89 66.13 12.13
C GLY A 185 8.34 65.71 12.34
N GLU A 186 8.81 65.92 13.56
CA GLU A 186 10.17 65.60 14.00
C GLU A 186 10.23 64.21 14.67
N PHE A 187 11.45 63.70 14.86
CA PHE A 187 11.67 62.47 15.62
C PHE A 187 11.22 62.61 17.08
N ALA A 188 10.48 61.62 17.56
CA ALA A 188 10.12 61.43 18.96
C ALA A 188 11.22 60.67 19.72
N GLY A 189 12.47 61.12 19.57
CA GLY A 189 13.66 60.50 20.16
C GLY A 189 14.97 60.88 19.43
N GLU A 190 16.09 60.30 19.86
CA GLU A 190 17.41 60.53 19.26
C GLU A 190 18.14 59.22 18.87
N PHE A 191 19.12 59.28 17.97
CA PHE A 191 20.00 58.14 17.66
C PHE A 191 21.03 57.93 18.79
N SER A 192 20.64 57.26 19.87
CA SER A 192 21.52 56.99 21.02
C SER A 192 22.44 55.79 20.81
N LEU A 193 21.98 54.81 20.03
CA LEU A 193 22.77 53.64 19.62
C LEU A 193 23.64 53.96 18.42
N SER A 194 24.83 53.37 18.37
CA SER A 194 25.61 53.32 17.12
C SER A 194 25.02 52.27 16.16
N PRO A 195 25.33 52.35 14.85
CA PRO A 195 24.95 51.30 13.91
C PRO A 195 25.53 49.92 14.29
N GLU A 196 26.72 49.90 14.92
CA GLU A 196 27.32 48.69 15.52
C GLU A 196 26.43 48.14 16.65
N ASP A 197 25.99 49.00 17.58
CA ASP A 197 25.13 48.59 18.69
C ASP A 197 23.76 48.06 18.19
N ALA A 198 23.24 48.64 17.12
CA ALA A 198 22.00 48.19 16.48
C ALA A 198 22.15 46.78 15.87
N LEU A 199 23.23 46.51 15.13
CA LEU A 199 23.53 45.17 14.62
C LEU A 199 23.76 44.17 15.75
N SER A 200 24.53 44.54 16.77
CA SER A 200 24.71 43.69 17.95
C SER A 200 23.40 43.42 18.69
N SER A 201 22.44 44.34 18.68
CA SER A 201 21.12 44.13 19.29
C SER A 201 20.30 43.11 18.51
N VAL A 202 20.33 43.16 17.19
CA VAL A 202 19.69 42.16 16.32
C VAL A 202 20.31 40.77 16.51
N VAL A 203 21.64 40.68 16.51
CA VAL A 203 22.35 39.41 16.74
C VAL A 203 22.02 38.83 18.11
N ARG A 204 22.07 39.62 19.20
CA ARG A 204 21.69 39.12 20.52
C ARG A 204 20.22 38.69 20.62
N SER A 205 19.35 39.30 19.82
CA SER A 205 17.92 38.96 19.82
C SER A 205 17.63 37.68 19.05
N LEU A 206 18.32 37.43 17.94
CA LEU A 206 18.06 36.30 17.05
C LEU A 206 18.96 35.10 17.35
N THR A 207 20.21 35.34 17.75
CA THR A 207 21.20 34.32 18.09
C THR A 207 21.85 34.63 19.45
N PRO A 208 21.11 34.48 20.57
CA PRO A 208 21.52 34.95 21.89
C PRO A 208 22.81 34.29 22.43
N ASP A 209 23.11 33.08 21.98
CA ASP A 209 24.30 32.32 22.39
C ASP A 209 25.56 32.68 21.60
N LEU A 210 25.42 33.50 20.55
CA LEU A 210 26.50 33.82 19.63
C LEU A 210 27.29 35.06 20.05
N VAL A 211 28.62 34.91 20.13
CA VAL A 211 29.53 36.03 20.40
C VAL A 211 29.96 36.68 19.08
N TYR A 212 29.33 37.80 18.74
CA TYR A 212 29.65 38.58 17.54
C TYR A 212 30.02 40.02 17.90
N SER A 213 31.14 40.50 17.35
CA SER A 213 31.59 41.89 17.46
C SER A 213 31.69 42.52 16.06
N PRO A 214 30.74 43.39 15.67
CA PRO A 214 30.70 43.98 14.33
C PRO A 214 32.02 44.65 13.94
N THR A 215 32.58 44.30 12.79
CA THR A 215 33.76 44.97 12.21
C THR A 215 33.33 45.72 10.95
N ALA A 216 33.37 47.06 10.98
CA ALA A 216 32.97 47.88 9.85
C ALA A 216 33.94 47.72 8.67
N LEU A 217 33.41 47.46 7.47
CA LEU A 217 34.17 47.27 6.25
C LEU A 217 34.15 48.52 5.35
N LYS A 218 32.95 48.98 5.01
CA LYS A 218 32.73 50.06 4.03
C LYS A 218 31.38 50.72 4.23
N ASP A 219 31.25 51.97 3.76
CA ASP A 219 29.95 52.60 3.54
C ASP A 219 29.57 52.39 2.05
N GLU A 220 28.39 51.84 1.79
CA GLU A 220 27.89 51.58 0.43
C GLU A 220 26.44 52.06 0.28
N LYS A 221 26.19 53.05 -0.58
CA LYS A 221 24.82 53.53 -0.92
C LYS A 221 23.95 53.85 0.31
N GLY A 222 24.57 54.43 1.34
CA GLY A 222 23.91 54.79 2.60
C GLY A 222 23.82 53.65 3.63
N TRP A 223 24.35 52.47 3.34
CA TRP A 223 24.49 51.37 4.29
C TRP A 223 25.90 51.33 4.86
N LYS A 224 26.00 51.09 6.17
CA LYS A 224 27.22 50.58 6.79
C LYS A 224 27.27 49.09 6.61
N VAL A 225 28.37 48.61 6.04
CA VAL A 225 28.59 47.19 5.78
C VAL A 225 29.57 46.66 6.81
N TYR A 226 29.21 45.55 7.45
CA TYR A 226 29.99 44.87 8.47
C TYR A 226 30.41 43.50 7.98
N ASP A 227 31.59 43.07 8.40
CA ASP A 227 32.08 41.73 8.14
C ASP A 227 31.21 40.69 8.86
N GLY A 228 30.84 39.62 8.16
CA GLY A 228 30.21 38.46 8.77
C GLY A 228 31.16 37.71 9.70
N LEU A 229 32.47 37.94 9.56
CA LEU A 229 33.55 37.19 10.18
C LEU A 229 33.42 35.68 9.82
N ASP A 230 34.18 34.82 10.48
CA ASP A 230 34.03 33.35 10.34
C ASP A 230 32.76 32.81 11.03
N VAL A 231 31.75 33.68 11.22
CA VAL A 231 30.54 33.41 12.02
C VAL A 231 29.28 33.46 11.16
N PHE A 232 29.18 34.41 10.23
CA PHE A 232 28.06 34.53 9.30
C PHE A 232 28.53 34.33 7.86
N PRO A 233 27.68 33.78 6.97
CA PRO A 233 28.09 33.40 5.61
C PRO A 233 28.46 34.59 4.72
N THR A 234 28.11 35.82 5.10
CA THR A 234 28.38 37.02 4.31
C THR A 234 28.31 38.33 5.12
N GLU A 235 28.58 39.44 4.41
CA GLU A 235 28.53 40.82 4.91
C GLU A 235 27.13 41.21 5.43
N GLN A 236 27.07 41.82 6.61
CA GLN A 236 25.87 42.34 7.26
C GLN A 236 25.69 43.84 6.98
N ARG A 237 24.46 44.37 6.98
CA ARG A 237 24.23 45.78 6.58
C ARG A 237 23.30 46.52 7.54
N VAL A 238 23.68 47.75 7.88
CA VAL A 238 22.88 48.65 8.74
C VAL A 238 22.71 50.02 8.09
N LYS A 239 21.51 50.58 8.13
CA LYS A 239 21.20 51.92 7.62
C LYS A 239 20.25 52.65 8.56
N GLN A 240 20.44 53.96 8.74
CA GLN A 240 19.48 54.79 9.48
C GLN A 240 18.14 54.84 8.74
N ALA A 241 17.06 54.79 9.49
CA ALA A 241 15.69 54.83 8.98
C ALA A 241 14.79 55.66 9.90
N ALA A 242 13.74 56.24 9.33
CA ALA A 242 12.61 56.76 10.09
C ALA A 242 11.49 55.71 10.13
N PHE A 243 11.06 55.29 11.31
CA PHE A 243 9.96 54.34 11.47
C PHE A 243 8.69 55.10 11.89
N PHE A 244 7.65 55.02 11.06
CA PHE A 244 6.38 55.70 11.31
C PHE A 244 5.42 54.78 12.05
N SER A 245 4.90 55.25 13.18
CA SER A 245 3.91 54.53 13.99
C SER A 245 2.70 55.44 14.27
N ASN A 246 1.70 54.95 15.02
CA ASN A 246 0.50 55.72 15.32
C ASN A 246 0.81 56.93 16.21
N GLY A 247 0.97 58.10 15.58
CA GLY A 247 1.13 59.39 16.26
C GLY A 247 2.57 59.83 16.56
N GLU A 248 3.58 59.00 16.24
CA GLU A 248 4.99 59.35 16.44
C GLU A 248 5.91 58.82 15.32
N ILE A 249 7.01 59.55 15.11
CA ILE A 249 8.09 59.19 14.18
C ILE A 249 9.30 58.78 15.00
N ARG A 250 9.69 57.51 14.94
CA ARG A 250 10.83 56.97 15.71
C ARG A 250 12.11 56.99 14.88
N PRO A 251 13.25 57.46 15.43
CA PRO A 251 14.55 57.19 14.83
C PRO A 251 14.86 55.70 14.97
N ALA A 252 15.29 55.06 13.88
CA ALA A 252 15.48 53.61 13.84
C ALA A 252 16.69 53.22 12.99
N TYR A 253 17.15 51.98 13.16
CA TYR A 253 18.10 51.33 12.27
C TYR A 253 17.44 50.18 11.52
N ARG A 254 17.57 50.19 10.20
CA ARG A 254 17.25 49.07 9.32
C ARG A 254 18.48 48.18 9.21
N VAL A 255 18.35 46.92 9.59
CA VAL A 255 19.40 45.90 9.62
C VAL A 255 19.01 44.79 8.63
N LEU A 256 19.87 44.53 7.64
CA LEU A 256 19.79 43.31 6.83
C LEU A 256 20.74 42.31 7.46
N PHE A 257 20.16 41.29 8.08
CA PHE A 257 20.86 40.28 8.83
C PHE A 257 20.75 38.94 8.11
N ILE A 258 21.88 38.37 7.70
CA ILE A 258 21.95 37.08 7.02
C ILE A 258 22.58 36.12 8.01
N GLU A 259 21.74 35.29 8.62
CA GLU A 259 22.14 34.29 9.62
C GLU A 259 22.76 33.09 8.90
N GLU A 260 22.05 32.55 7.91
CA GLU A 260 22.43 31.40 7.08
C GLU A 260 22.06 31.67 5.60
N LEU A 261 22.39 30.74 4.68
CA LEU A 261 22.13 30.94 3.24
C LEU A 261 20.63 30.92 2.88
N ASP A 262 19.83 30.21 3.65
CA ASP A 262 18.38 30.04 3.55
C ASP A 262 17.63 30.71 4.71
N LYS A 263 18.33 31.43 5.59
CA LYS A 263 17.76 32.15 6.74
C LYS A 263 18.30 33.57 6.82
N ALA A 264 17.50 34.52 6.33
CA ALA A 264 17.85 35.93 6.29
C ALA A 264 16.69 36.83 6.68
N PHE A 265 16.97 37.88 7.44
CA PHE A 265 16.00 38.80 7.99
C PHE A 265 16.27 40.24 7.59
N GLU A 266 15.19 40.99 7.45
CA GLU A 266 15.21 42.44 7.51
C GLU A 266 14.54 42.89 8.80
N VAL A 267 15.33 43.51 9.67
CA VAL A 267 14.91 43.96 11.01
C VAL A 267 15.02 45.47 11.11
N VAL A 268 14.01 46.13 11.67
CA VAL A 268 14.07 47.54 12.05
C VAL A 268 14.09 47.61 13.57
N VAL A 269 15.11 48.24 14.13
CA VAL A 269 15.27 48.41 15.58
C VAL A 269 15.21 49.88 15.97
N ASP A 270 14.63 50.18 17.12
CA ASP A 270 14.58 51.53 17.69
C ASP A 270 16.00 52.04 18.01
N ALA A 271 16.32 53.25 17.57
CA ALA A 271 17.68 53.79 17.68
C ALA A 271 18.05 54.28 19.09
N GLU A 272 17.13 54.32 20.04
CA GLU A 272 17.43 54.68 21.43
C GLU A 272 17.74 53.44 22.29
N ASN A 273 16.96 52.38 22.11
CA ASN A 273 16.94 51.25 23.04
C ASN A 273 17.15 49.88 22.38
N GLY A 274 17.23 49.81 21.05
CA GLY A 274 17.51 48.58 20.31
C GLY A 274 16.35 47.60 20.22
N LYS A 275 15.14 47.99 20.67
CA LYS A 275 13.94 47.15 20.57
C LYS A 275 13.55 46.96 19.11
N THR A 276 13.22 45.73 18.72
CA THR A 276 12.65 45.42 17.40
C THR A 276 11.30 46.11 17.21
N LEU A 277 11.23 46.94 16.17
CA LEU A 277 10.03 47.65 15.73
C LEU A 277 9.33 46.92 14.57
N TYR A 278 10.13 46.27 13.71
CA TYR A 278 9.66 45.49 12.56
C TYR A 278 10.64 44.35 12.26
N GLN A 279 10.17 43.19 11.81
CA GLN A 279 10.97 42.06 11.32
C GLN A 279 10.22 41.32 10.23
N ARG A 280 10.91 40.97 9.13
CA ARG A 280 10.43 40.03 8.12
C ARG A 280 11.55 39.12 7.62
N SER A 281 11.19 37.92 7.17
CA SER A 281 12.09 37.08 6.39
C SER A 281 12.36 37.70 5.00
N LEU A 282 13.56 37.47 4.48
CA LEU A 282 14.02 37.86 3.14
C LEU A 282 14.01 36.66 2.16
N VAL A 283 13.55 35.49 2.61
CA VAL A 283 13.44 34.26 1.83
C VAL A 283 11.96 34.00 1.55
N ASP A 284 11.63 33.62 0.31
CA ASP A 284 10.26 33.28 -0.13
C ASP A 284 10.12 31.75 -0.18
N HIS A 285 9.10 31.18 0.46
CA HIS A 285 8.91 29.73 0.49
C HIS A 285 8.49 29.23 -0.90
N LEU A 286 9.09 28.13 -1.34
CA LEU A 286 8.81 27.49 -2.63
C LEU A 286 7.32 27.11 -2.75
N ASP A 287 6.77 27.11 -3.97
CA ASP A 287 5.48 26.47 -4.29
C ASP A 287 5.75 25.12 -4.96
N PRO A 288 6.12 24.08 -4.19
CA PRO A 288 6.61 22.85 -4.79
C PRO A 288 5.48 22.05 -5.46
N GLU A 289 5.81 21.42 -6.58
CA GLU A 289 4.89 20.60 -7.37
C GLU A 289 5.64 19.52 -8.18
N GLY A 290 4.90 18.56 -8.75
CA GLY A 290 5.41 17.58 -9.69
C GLY A 290 4.36 17.07 -10.67
N LEU A 291 4.80 16.49 -11.80
CA LEU A 291 3.93 15.81 -12.77
C LEU A 291 3.69 14.36 -12.34
N ILE A 292 2.46 14.01 -12.02
CA ILE A 292 2.09 12.75 -11.36
C ILE A 292 0.89 12.10 -12.05
N PHE A 293 0.82 10.76 -12.03
CA PHE A 293 -0.41 10.02 -12.31
C PHE A 293 -1.20 9.83 -11.02
N GLU A 294 -2.45 10.30 -10.98
CA GLU A 294 -3.30 10.12 -9.79
C GLU A 294 -3.78 8.67 -9.63
N ASN A 295 -3.76 7.88 -10.70
CA ASN A 295 -3.99 6.44 -10.69
C ASN A 295 -2.81 5.72 -11.36
N TYR A 296 -2.99 5.16 -12.55
CA TYR A 296 -1.92 4.57 -13.37
C TYR A 296 -1.96 5.07 -14.82
N PRO A 297 -0.85 5.00 -15.57
CA PRO A 297 -0.79 5.48 -16.95
C PRO A 297 -1.85 4.83 -17.84
N GLY A 298 -2.71 5.63 -18.46
CA GLY A 298 -3.78 5.15 -19.33
C GLY A 298 -5.08 4.75 -18.62
N ALA A 299 -5.16 4.83 -17.28
CA ALA A 299 -6.43 4.68 -16.55
C ALA A 299 -7.51 5.66 -17.06
N PRO A 300 -8.81 5.27 -17.09
CA PRO A 300 -9.89 6.16 -17.51
C PRO A 300 -9.95 7.48 -16.72
N ALA A 301 -9.68 7.43 -15.42
CA ALA A 301 -9.54 8.56 -14.53
C ALA A 301 -8.14 8.55 -13.87
N GLY A 302 -7.53 9.72 -13.71
CA GLY A 302 -6.18 9.84 -13.14
C GLY A 302 -5.03 9.32 -14.03
N GLY A 303 -5.31 8.84 -15.25
CA GLY A 303 -4.33 8.20 -16.12
C GLY A 303 -3.52 9.12 -17.04
N ASN A 304 -3.61 10.43 -16.87
CA ASN A 304 -2.73 11.42 -17.52
C ASN A 304 -1.89 12.13 -16.46
N GLN A 305 -0.64 12.49 -16.79
CA GLN A 305 0.16 13.31 -15.88
C GLN A 305 -0.49 14.68 -15.66
N VAL A 306 -0.65 15.04 -14.40
CA VAL A 306 -1.15 16.35 -13.95
C VAL A 306 -0.17 16.96 -12.95
N SER A 307 -0.06 18.29 -12.93
CA SER A 307 0.74 18.97 -11.90
C SER A 307 0.01 18.90 -10.56
N LYS A 308 0.69 18.38 -9.53
CA LYS A 308 0.17 18.27 -8.17
C LYS A 308 1.09 18.99 -7.21
N SER A 309 0.50 19.73 -6.26
CA SER A 309 1.27 20.43 -5.23
C SER A 309 1.88 19.43 -4.24
N PHE A 310 3.11 19.71 -3.81
CA PHE A 310 3.83 18.98 -2.76
C PHE A 310 3.81 19.74 -1.42
N LYS A 311 2.88 20.69 -1.26
CA LYS A 311 2.65 21.37 0.02
C LYS A 311 2.05 20.46 1.09
N GLY A 312 1.37 19.38 0.68
CA GLY A 312 0.70 18.47 1.58
C GLY A 312 -0.47 19.06 2.35
N ASP A 313 -1.07 18.23 3.19
CA ASP A 313 -1.95 18.68 4.26
C ASP A 313 -1.10 19.30 5.38
N LEU A 314 -1.34 20.56 5.73
CA LEU A 314 -0.55 21.25 6.75
C LEU A 314 -0.85 20.79 8.18
N GLU A 315 -1.93 20.04 8.41
CA GLU A 315 -2.18 19.42 9.72
C GLU A 315 -1.32 18.17 9.91
N ALA A 316 -1.23 17.31 8.89
CA ALA A 316 -0.42 16.10 8.88
C ALA A 316 1.08 16.37 8.61
N SER A 317 1.35 17.32 7.71
CA SER A 317 2.67 17.71 7.22
C SER A 317 2.90 19.21 7.41
N PRO A 318 3.14 19.71 8.64
CA PRO A 318 3.21 21.16 8.93
C PRO A 318 4.29 21.93 8.15
N ASN A 319 5.36 21.25 7.75
CA ASN A 319 6.47 21.82 6.97
C ASN A 319 6.32 21.55 5.46
N GLY A 320 5.19 20.98 5.04
CA GLY A 320 4.99 20.38 3.73
C GLY A 320 5.80 19.09 3.54
N TRP A 321 5.76 18.56 2.32
CA TRP A 321 6.39 17.26 2.04
C TRP A 321 7.88 17.35 1.78
N LEU A 322 8.42 18.52 1.45
CA LEU A 322 9.84 18.70 1.16
C LEU A 322 10.55 19.34 2.34
N LEU A 323 11.63 18.73 2.80
CA LEU A 323 12.57 19.40 3.70
C LEU A 323 13.71 20.01 2.88
N PRO A 324 14.17 21.24 3.20
CA PRO A 324 15.39 21.76 2.62
C PRO A 324 16.55 20.83 2.99
N THR A 325 17.13 20.14 2.01
CA THR A 325 18.29 19.28 2.23
C THR A 325 19.58 20.09 2.23
N ASN A 326 20.60 19.56 2.92
CA ASN A 326 22.00 20.01 2.84
C ASN A 326 22.53 19.96 1.38
N ASP A 327 23.82 20.30 1.15
CA ASP A 327 24.63 20.42 -0.10
C ASP A 327 24.12 19.90 -1.49
N LEU A 328 23.17 18.96 -1.55
CA LEU A 328 22.47 18.43 -2.72
C LEU A 328 21.33 19.33 -3.26
N GLY A 329 20.73 20.20 -2.43
CA GLY A 329 19.58 21.04 -2.81
C GLY A 329 18.23 20.31 -2.85
N VAL A 330 17.12 21.06 -2.97
CA VAL A 330 15.73 20.55 -2.86
C VAL A 330 15.48 19.34 -3.78
N THR A 331 15.10 18.23 -3.18
CA THR A 331 14.97 16.89 -3.80
C THR A 331 13.80 16.12 -3.19
N THR A 332 13.47 14.92 -3.66
CA THR A 332 12.41 14.02 -3.16
C THR A 332 12.75 13.43 -1.79
N PHE A 333 12.86 14.33 -0.80
CA PHE A 333 13.18 14.06 0.60
C PHE A 333 12.37 14.99 1.50
N GLY A 334 11.78 14.41 2.53
CA GLY A 334 10.78 15.05 3.37
C GLY A 334 10.74 14.52 4.79
N ASN A 335 9.83 15.07 5.58
CA ASN A 335 9.55 14.54 6.91
C ASN A 335 8.95 13.14 6.84
N ASN A 336 8.09 12.88 5.85
CA ASN A 336 7.31 11.65 5.80
C ASN A 336 7.98 10.58 4.93
N ALA A 337 8.69 10.99 3.87
CA ALA A 337 9.23 10.08 2.86
C ALA A 337 10.58 10.53 2.28
N SER A 338 11.33 9.56 1.73
CA SER A 338 12.56 9.76 0.96
C SER A 338 12.59 8.78 -0.21
N ALA A 339 12.42 9.28 -1.44
CA ALA A 339 12.35 8.43 -2.64
C ALA A 339 13.59 8.58 -3.53
N TYR A 340 14.10 7.47 -4.06
CA TYR A 340 15.29 7.40 -4.90
C TYR A 340 15.40 6.06 -5.64
N ALA A 341 16.19 6.03 -6.72
CA ALA A 341 16.42 4.81 -7.48
C ALA A 341 17.20 3.78 -6.66
N ASN A 342 16.81 2.50 -6.78
CA ASN A 342 17.41 1.39 -6.05
C ASN A 342 17.80 0.21 -6.97
N TRP A 343 18.54 0.48 -8.03
CA TRP A 343 18.71 -0.49 -9.11
C TRP A 343 19.62 -1.68 -8.77
N SER A 344 20.62 -1.48 -7.93
CA SER A 344 21.64 -2.52 -7.64
C SER A 344 21.19 -3.56 -6.63
N ASN A 345 20.10 -3.31 -5.89
CA ASN A 345 19.59 -4.21 -4.87
C ASN A 345 18.06 -4.25 -4.93
N PHE A 346 17.47 -5.45 -4.98
CA PHE A 346 16.02 -5.58 -5.01
C PHE A 346 15.39 -5.49 -3.61
N LEU A 347 16.11 -5.85 -2.54
CA LEU A 347 15.52 -6.09 -1.20
C LEU A 347 15.77 -4.98 -0.17
N VAL A 348 16.91 -4.29 -0.26
CA VAL A 348 17.30 -3.31 0.76
C VAL A 348 17.70 -1.97 0.14
N PRO A 349 17.57 -0.86 0.89
CA PRO A 349 18.07 0.45 0.51
C PRO A 349 19.54 0.44 0.04
N ALA A 350 19.76 0.89 -1.19
CA ALA A 350 21.04 1.15 -1.83
C ALA A 350 20.93 2.42 -2.68
N ASP A 351 22.00 2.82 -3.37
CA ASP A 351 21.96 3.82 -4.46
C ASP A 351 21.32 5.20 -4.14
N THR A 352 21.32 5.60 -2.88
CA THR A 352 20.63 6.79 -2.33
C THR A 352 20.91 8.12 -3.05
N LEU A 353 21.94 8.21 -3.89
CA LEU A 353 22.33 9.40 -4.63
C LEU A 353 21.53 9.64 -5.92
N ILE A 354 20.86 8.62 -6.48
CA ILE A 354 20.15 8.73 -7.76
C ILE A 354 18.70 9.17 -7.50
N ARG A 355 18.47 10.49 -7.56
CA ARG A 355 17.15 11.12 -7.40
C ARG A 355 17.13 12.50 -8.06
N PRO A 356 15.96 13.05 -8.42
CA PRO A 356 15.87 14.37 -9.02
C PRO A 356 16.19 15.48 -8.02
N VAL A 357 16.91 16.52 -8.47
CA VAL A 357 17.13 17.77 -7.73
C VAL A 357 16.50 18.91 -8.49
N SER A 358 15.66 19.69 -7.82
CA SER A 358 14.98 20.86 -8.39
C SER A 358 15.06 22.00 -7.38
N PRO A 359 15.91 23.03 -7.59
CA PRO A 359 16.09 24.14 -6.63
C PRO A 359 14.82 24.91 -6.29
N LEU A 360 13.79 24.82 -7.14
CA LEU A 360 12.49 25.46 -6.95
C LEU A 360 11.39 24.49 -6.49
N GLY A 361 11.75 23.24 -6.18
CA GLY A 361 10.79 22.19 -5.83
C GLY A 361 9.85 21.81 -6.98
N GLN A 362 10.27 21.98 -8.23
CA GLN A 362 9.47 21.71 -9.44
C GLN A 362 9.91 20.38 -10.07
N PHE A 363 9.21 19.29 -9.79
CA PHE A 363 9.52 17.92 -10.23
C PHE A 363 8.68 17.51 -11.44
N ASN A 364 8.70 18.35 -12.49
CA ASN A 364 7.86 18.20 -13.68
C ASN A 364 8.58 17.39 -14.78
N TYR A 365 8.70 16.08 -14.59
CA TYR A 365 9.35 15.17 -15.54
C TYR A 365 8.32 14.44 -16.42
N PRO A 366 8.48 14.42 -17.75
CA PRO A 366 7.57 13.70 -18.63
C PRO A 366 7.77 12.19 -18.50
N PHE A 367 6.68 11.45 -18.50
CA PHE A 367 6.68 9.99 -18.61
C PHE A 367 6.89 9.56 -20.07
N LEU A 368 7.92 8.75 -20.30
CA LEU A 368 8.33 8.25 -21.61
C LEU A 368 7.84 6.82 -21.86
N ASN A 369 7.43 6.10 -20.82
CA ASN A 369 7.01 4.69 -20.89
C ASN A 369 8.09 3.78 -21.49
N ALA A 370 9.37 4.08 -21.22
CA ALA A 370 10.50 3.53 -21.93
C ALA A 370 10.64 2.01 -21.71
N TRP A 371 10.31 1.51 -20.52
CA TRP A 371 10.34 0.07 -20.22
C TRP A 371 9.36 -0.72 -21.11
N GLN A 372 8.11 -0.24 -21.23
CA GLN A 372 7.09 -0.85 -22.06
C GLN A 372 7.39 -0.70 -23.56
N GLU A 373 7.75 0.51 -24.01
CA GLU A 373 8.04 0.78 -25.42
C GLU A 373 9.24 -0.02 -25.94
N SER A 374 10.23 -0.25 -25.08
CA SER A 374 11.42 -1.02 -25.42
C SER A 374 11.29 -2.52 -25.20
N LYS A 375 10.17 -2.98 -24.58
CA LYS A 375 9.94 -4.37 -24.16
C LYS A 375 11.05 -4.90 -23.26
N GLY A 376 11.33 -4.17 -22.18
CA GLY A 376 12.28 -4.61 -21.16
C GLY A 376 13.75 -4.39 -21.52
N ALA A 377 14.09 -3.42 -22.37
CA ALA A 377 15.48 -3.24 -22.78
C ALA A 377 16.36 -2.76 -21.62
N ILE A 378 17.33 -3.58 -21.24
CA ILE A 378 18.32 -3.27 -20.18
C ILE A 378 19.63 -2.67 -20.71
N VAL A 379 19.87 -2.69 -22.03
CA VAL A 379 21.06 -2.07 -22.66
C VAL A 379 20.70 -1.39 -24.00
N PRO A 380 20.75 -0.04 -24.10
CA PRO A 380 20.84 0.90 -22.96
C PRO A 380 19.64 0.69 -22.00
N PRO A 381 19.80 1.00 -20.70
CA PRO A 381 18.77 0.74 -19.70
C PRO A 381 17.58 1.68 -19.90
N SER A 382 16.50 1.16 -20.48
CA SER A 382 15.29 1.95 -20.76
C SER A 382 14.61 2.48 -19.49
N TYR A 383 14.59 1.70 -18.41
CA TYR A 383 14.03 2.13 -17.12
C TYR A 383 14.67 3.42 -16.59
N ALA A 384 15.95 3.66 -16.89
CA ALA A 384 16.66 4.85 -16.45
C ALA A 384 16.18 6.13 -17.14
N GLU A 385 15.44 6.03 -18.25
CA GLU A 385 14.87 7.19 -18.94
C GLU A 385 13.69 7.80 -18.16
N ASP A 386 12.99 6.99 -17.37
CA ASP A 386 11.82 7.38 -16.57
C ASP A 386 12.11 7.63 -15.08
N VAL A 387 13.35 7.41 -14.62
CA VAL A 387 13.70 7.41 -13.19
C VAL A 387 13.29 8.67 -12.43
N ASN A 388 13.43 9.86 -13.03
CA ASN A 388 13.07 11.11 -12.37
C ASN A 388 11.54 11.27 -12.23
N SER A 389 10.79 10.80 -13.24
CA SER A 389 9.32 10.79 -13.22
C SER A 389 8.82 9.77 -12.19
N ALA A 390 9.37 8.55 -12.20
CA ALA A 390 9.03 7.48 -11.26
C ALA A 390 9.31 7.90 -9.80
N THR A 391 10.48 8.52 -9.57
CA THR A 391 10.85 9.02 -8.22
C THR A 391 9.90 10.12 -7.73
N ALA A 392 9.50 11.06 -8.58
CA ALA A 392 8.53 12.08 -8.21
C ALA A 392 7.13 11.48 -7.95
N ASN A 393 6.72 10.49 -8.75
CA ASN A 393 5.44 9.79 -8.63
C ASN A 393 5.34 9.01 -7.31
N LEU A 394 6.33 8.16 -7.00
CA LEU A 394 6.37 7.40 -5.76
C LEU A 394 6.43 8.32 -4.53
N PHE A 395 7.24 9.39 -4.59
CA PHE A 395 7.32 10.38 -3.52
C PHE A 395 5.98 11.05 -3.22
N TYR A 396 5.24 11.44 -4.26
CA TYR A 396 3.90 12.01 -4.12
C TYR A 396 2.96 11.03 -3.42
N HIS A 397 2.88 9.78 -3.89
CA HIS A 397 1.92 8.80 -3.39
C HIS A 397 2.21 8.37 -1.95
N HIS A 398 3.49 8.22 -1.56
CA HIS A 398 3.86 7.97 -0.16
C HIS A 398 3.45 9.12 0.78
N ASN A 399 3.65 10.38 0.37
CA ASN A 399 3.23 11.52 1.20
C ASN A 399 1.71 11.70 1.23
N LEU A 400 1.02 11.42 0.12
CA LEU A 400 -0.44 11.41 0.07
C LEU A 400 -1.03 10.40 1.05
N PHE A 401 -0.50 9.18 1.09
CA PHE A 401 -0.97 8.13 1.99
C PHE A 401 -0.56 8.34 3.45
N HIS A 402 0.59 9.00 3.69
CA HIS A 402 0.90 9.55 5.02
C HIS A 402 -0.23 10.48 5.50
N ASP A 403 -0.55 11.51 4.71
CA ASP A 403 -1.55 12.51 5.12
C ASP A 403 -2.96 11.91 5.23
N TYR A 404 -3.31 10.98 4.34
CA TYR A 404 -4.59 10.25 4.39
C TYR A 404 -4.75 9.47 5.70
N PHE A 405 -3.77 8.65 6.08
CA PHE A 405 -3.85 7.87 7.33
C PHE A 405 -3.68 8.74 8.57
N TYR A 406 -2.90 9.82 8.51
CA TYR A 406 -2.82 10.80 9.59
C TYR A 406 -4.21 11.35 9.95
N ASN A 407 -4.98 11.73 8.93
CA ASN A 407 -6.33 12.26 9.09
C ASN A 407 -7.35 11.24 9.60
N LEU A 408 -7.08 9.94 9.43
CA LEU A 408 -7.88 8.87 10.03
C LEU A 408 -7.45 8.51 11.46
N GLY A 409 -6.28 8.98 11.91
CA GLY A 409 -5.81 8.81 13.29
C GLY A 409 -4.45 8.12 13.44
N TRP A 410 -3.78 7.73 12.35
CA TRP A 410 -2.42 7.19 12.40
C TRP A 410 -1.40 8.33 12.53
N THR A 411 -1.29 8.80 13.77
CA THR A 411 -0.49 9.95 14.18
C THR A 411 0.83 9.53 14.83
N GLU A 412 1.65 10.49 15.24
CA GLU A 412 2.99 10.26 15.79
C GLU A 412 3.00 9.27 16.98
N PRO A 413 2.12 9.39 18.00
CA PRO A 413 2.05 8.41 19.09
C PRO A 413 1.58 7.01 18.66
N ALA A 414 0.95 6.89 17.49
CA ALA A 414 0.47 5.64 16.93
C ALA A 414 1.53 4.98 16.01
N GLY A 415 2.76 5.51 16.00
CA GLY A 415 3.88 4.95 15.25
C GLY A 415 3.76 5.16 13.74
N ASN A 416 3.35 6.36 13.32
CA ASN A 416 3.39 6.75 11.91
C ASN A 416 4.85 6.94 11.41
N LEU A 417 5.02 7.24 10.13
CA LEU A 417 6.34 7.30 9.49
C LEU A 417 6.81 8.75 9.36
N GLN A 418 7.65 9.23 10.29
CA GLN A 418 8.12 10.61 10.32
C GLN A 418 9.57 10.75 10.80
N ALA A 419 10.37 11.51 10.05
CA ALA A 419 11.71 11.89 10.48
C ALA A 419 11.70 12.73 11.77
N ASN A 420 10.69 13.59 11.94
CA ASN A 420 10.50 14.42 13.12
C ASN A 420 9.01 14.46 13.52
N ASN A 421 8.74 14.01 14.75
CA ASN A 421 7.39 13.95 15.32
C ASN A 421 6.95 15.27 15.99
N ASN A 422 7.77 16.32 15.92
CA ASN A 422 7.49 17.66 16.43
C ASN A 422 7.09 17.69 17.92
N GLY A 423 7.59 16.74 18.71
CA GLY A 423 7.27 16.59 20.13
C GLY A 423 5.85 16.10 20.43
N LYS A 424 5.12 15.57 19.44
CA LYS A 424 3.74 15.08 19.60
C LYS A 424 3.63 13.67 20.19
N GLY A 425 4.73 12.90 20.25
CA GLY A 425 4.80 11.55 20.80
C GLY A 425 5.40 10.55 19.79
N GLY A 426 5.44 9.26 20.15
CA GLY A 426 6.08 8.22 19.34
C GLY A 426 7.60 8.35 19.25
N LEU A 427 8.22 7.52 18.40
CA LEU A 427 9.63 7.56 18.09
C LEU A 427 9.83 8.04 16.65
N GLY A 428 10.31 9.27 16.47
CA GLY A 428 10.64 9.78 15.13
C GLY A 428 11.96 9.23 14.59
N GLY A 429 12.31 9.65 13.38
CA GLY A 429 13.52 9.21 12.67
C GLY A 429 13.25 8.13 11.63
N ASP A 430 11.99 7.92 11.27
CA ASP A 430 11.54 6.80 10.45
C ASP A 430 10.66 7.19 9.26
N PRO A 431 11.08 8.16 8.41
CA PRO A 431 10.38 8.41 7.16
C PRO A 431 10.42 7.15 6.29
N ILE A 432 9.37 6.91 5.50
CA ILE A 432 9.39 5.80 4.54
C ILE A 432 10.48 6.03 3.48
N LEU A 433 11.26 5.00 3.16
CA LEU A 433 12.16 5.02 2.02
C LEU A 433 11.47 4.40 0.80
N GLY A 434 11.29 5.17 -0.25
CA GLY A 434 10.75 4.69 -1.53
C GLY A 434 11.87 4.26 -2.46
N LEU A 435 11.95 2.95 -2.72
CA LEU A 435 12.98 2.31 -3.54
C LEU A 435 12.45 2.14 -4.96
N VAL A 436 12.75 3.14 -5.80
CA VAL A 436 12.27 3.25 -7.18
C VAL A 436 12.99 2.25 -8.07
N GLN A 437 12.23 1.51 -8.88
CA GLN A 437 12.73 0.49 -9.82
C GLN A 437 13.69 -0.47 -9.13
N ALA A 438 13.32 -0.93 -7.93
CA ALA A 438 14.19 -1.74 -7.08
C ALA A 438 14.64 -3.01 -7.82
N GLY A 439 15.95 -3.26 -7.82
CA GLY A 439 16.52 -4.41 -8.54
C GLY A 439 16.44 -4.32 -10.07
N ALA A 440 16.24 -3.15 -10.68
CA ALA A 440 16.22 -3.02 -12.14
C ALA A 440 17.47 -3.63 -12.83
N VAL A 441 18.65 -3.59 -12.19
CA VAL A 441 19.89 -4.19 -12.70
C VAL A 441 20.06 -5.65 -12.29
N THR A 442 19.69 -6.01 -11.06
CA THR A 442 20.07 -7.30 -10.44
C THR A 442 18.93 -8.32 -10.33
N GLY A 443 17.69 -7.87 -10.48
CA GLY A 443 16.48 -8.65 -10.23
C GLY A 443 15.87 -9.32 -11.46
N GLY A 444 16.42 -9.13 -12.67
CA GLY A 444 15.92 -9.74 -13.91
C GLY A 444 16.40 -11.18 -14.16
N GLU A 445 16.42 -11.60 -15.44
CA GLU A 445 16.90 -12.92 -15.86
C GLU A 445 18.29 -13.27 -15.26
N PRO A 446 18.51 -14.51 -14.78
CA PRO A 446 17.61 -15.68 -14.84
C PRO A 446 16.75 -15.91 -13.60
N THR A 447 16.87 -15.06 -12.56
CA THR A 447 16.24 -15.34 -11.25
C THR A 447 14.93 -14.61 -11.03
N TYR A 448 14.70 -13.48 -11.70
CA TYR A 448 13.47 -12.68 -11.58
C TYR A 448 13.13 -12.23 -10.14
N THR A 449 14.14 -12.15 -9.26
CA THR A 449 13.98 -11.83 -7.83
C THR A 449 13.64 -10.36 -7.55
N GLY A 450 13.73 -9.48 -8.56
CA GLY A 450 13.33 -8.08 -8.49
C GLY A 450 12.50 -7.69 -9.71
N ARG A 451 11.56 -8.55 -10.07
CA ARG A 451 10.58 -8.37 -11.15
C ARG A 451 9.20 -8.83 -10.67
N ASP A 452 8.17 -8.28 -11.31
CA ASP A 452 6.78 -8.72 -11.19
C ASP A 452 6.25 -8.81 -9.77
N ASN A 453 6.67 -7.86 -8.93
CA ASN A 453 6.22 -7.75 -7.55
C ASN A 453 6.42 -6.31 -7.01
N ALA A 454 6.01 -6.10 -5.78
CA ALA A 454 6.44 -5.01 -4.92
C ALA A 454 6.59 -5.56 -3.50
N TYR A 455 7.09 -4.76 -2.57
CA TYR A 455 7.06 -5.13 -1.16
C TYR A 455 7.18 -3.91 -0.26
N MET A 456 6.76 -4.09 0.99
CA MET A 456 7.01 -3.22 2.13
C MET A 456 7.77 -3.99 3.19
N LEU A 457 8.85 -3.39 3.70
CA LEU A 457 9.51 -3.85 4.90
C LEU A 457 9.28 -2.83 6.02
N THR A 458 8.42 -3.22 6.95
CA THR A 458 8.05 -2.41 8.12
C THR A 458 8.92 -2.79 9.31
N LEU A 459 9.64 -1.81 9.85
CA LEU A 459 10.42 -1.96 11.07
C LEU A 459 9.70 -1.28 12.25
N PRO A 460 10.05 -1.59 13.51
CA PRO A 460 9.46 -0.94 14.68
C PRO A 460 9.53 0.60 14.65
N ASP A 461 8.67 1.25 15.43
CA ASP A 461 8.61 2.71 15.58
C ASP A 461 10.01 3.32 15.83
N GLY A 462 10.34 4.40 15.11
CA GLY A 462 11.65 5.05 15.16
C GLY A 462 12.74 4.41 14.30
N ILE A 463 12.42 3.37 13.51
CA ILE A 463 13.30 2.82 12.48
C ILE A 463 12.58 2.89 11.12
N ALA A 464 13.23 3.54 10.15
CA ALA A 464 12.68 3.75 8.81
C ALA A 464 12.24 2.44 8.14
N ALA A 465 10.97 2.40 7.73
CA ALA A 465 10.44 1.39 6.82
C ALA A 465 10.81 1.72 5.37
N TRP A 466 10.72 0.74 4.47
CA TRP A 466 10.92 0.98 3.05
C TRP A 466 10.02 0.13 2.17
N SER A 467 9.59 0.70 1.05
CA SER A 467 8.86 -0.02 0.01
C SER A 467 9.67 -0.08 -1.27
N GLY A 468 9.69 -1.24 -1.93
CA GLY A 468 10.36 -1.46 -3.20
C GLY A 468 9.37 -1.72 -4.32
N MET A 469 9.37 -0.83 -5.32
CA MET A 469 8.56 -0.99 -6.53
C MET A 469 9.40 -1.67 -7.61
N PHE A 470 8.93 -2.77 -8.20
CA PHE A 470 9.66 -3.43 -9.28
C PHE A 470 9.17 -3.02 -10.66
N LEU A 471 10.04 -3.29 -11.63
CA LEU A 471 9.65 -3.40 -13.03
C LEU A 471 8.90 -4.73 -13.23
N TRP A 472 7.86 -4.69 -14.05
CA TRP A 472 7.04 -5.84 -14.42
C TRP A 472 7.33 -6.23 -15.87
N GLU A 473 7.36 -7.53 -16.17
CA GLU A 473 7.57 -8.10 -17.49
C GLU A 473 6.93 -9.49 -17.66
N PRO A 474 6.58 -9.93 -18.87
CA PRO A 474 6.09 -11.29 -19.07
C PRO A 474 7.20 -12.34 -18.79
N ILE A 475 6.94 -13.23 -17.83
CA ILE A 475 7.74 -14.42 -17.50
C ILE A 475 6.96 -15.67 -17.93
N ALA A 476 7.47 -16.35 -18.96
CA ALA A 476 6.84 -17.54 -19.53
C ALA A 476 6.63 -18.65 -18.48
N GLY A 477 5.40 -19.17 -18.39
CA GLY A 477 5.02 -20.23 -17.47
C GLY A 477 4.94 -19.81 -15.99
N ALA A 478 5.01 -18.50 -15.70
CA ALA A 478 4.90 -17.97 -14.33
C ALA A 478 3.95 -16.76 -14.24
N PHE A 479 4.15 -15.74 -15.08
CA PHE A 479 3.38 -14.50 -15.05
C PHE A 479 3.36 -13.84 -16.44
N GLU A 480 2.20 -13.73 -17.07
CA GLU A 480 2.04 -13.21 -18.44
C GLU A 480 1.45 -11.79 -18.49
N GLY A 481 1.83 -10.94 -17.52
CA GLY A 481 1.41 -9.54 -17.46
C GLY A 481 2.08 -8.62 -18.48
N ALA A 482 2.04 -7.31 -18.23
CA ALA A 482 2.60 -6.30 -19.12
C ALA A 482 4.06 -5.98 -18.78
N TYR A 483 4.79 -5.46 -19.77
CA TYR A 483 5.95 -4.62 -19.45
C TYR A 483 5.43 -3.32 -18.84
N ALA A 484 5.64 -3.13 -17.55
CA ALA A 484 5.17 -1.95 -16.81
C ALA A 484 6.18 -1.55 -15.72
N ASP A 485 6.15 -0.30 -15.30
CA ASP A 485 6.95 0.18 -14.16
C ASP A 485 6.02 0.37 -12.96
N GLY A 486 6.21 -0.44 -11.91
CA GLY A 486 5.35 -0.48 -10.73
C GLY A 486 5.30 0.82 -9.95
N ASP A 487 6.30 1.70 -10.12
CA ASP A 487 6.34 3.05 -9.55
C ASP A 487 5.20 3.98 -10.03
N TYR A 488 4.39 3.52 -10.99
CA TYR A 488 3.24 4.24 -11.52
C TYR A 488 1.88 3.59 -11.24
N ASP A 489 1.81 2.42 -10.59
CA ASP A 489 0.53 1.83 -10.19
C ASP A 489 0.16 2.31 -8.78
N ALA A 490 -0.70 3.34 -8.69
CA ALA A 490 -1.13 3.88 -7.40
C ALA A 490 -1.74 2.81 -6.49
N GLY A 491 -2.49 1.83 -7.04
CA GLY A 491 -3.10 0.76 -6.25
C GLY A 491 -2.06 -0.11 -5.54
N ILE A 492 -0.96 -0.46 -6.24
CA ILE A 492 0.16 -1.22 -5.65
C ILE A 492 0.90 -0.37 -4.62
N ILE A 493 1.19 0.91 -4.91
CA ILE A 493 1.88 1.79 -3.95
C ILE A 493 1.06 1.93 -2.65
N TYR A 494 -0.26 2.03 -2.77
CA TYR A 494 -1.17 2.14 -1.63
C TYR A 494 -1.28 0.83 -0.84
N HIS A 495 -1.27 -0.31 -1.54
CA HIS A 495 -1.18 -1.62 -0.92
C HIS A 495 0.09 -1.72 -0.04
N GLU A 496 1.26 -1.44 -0.62
CA GLU A 496 2.53 -1.50 0.10
C GLU A 496 2.56 -0.53 1.30
N TYR A 497 2.09 0.70 1.12
CA TYR A 497 2.05 1.67 2.23
C TYR A 497 1.15 1.19 3.39
N SER A 498 0.08 0.47 3.08
CA SER A 498 -0.86 -0.06 4.07
C SER A 498 -0.28 -1.21 4.88
N HIS A 499 0.74 -1.94 4.39
CA HIS A 499 1.50 -2.86 5.23
C HIS A 499 2.24 -2.12 6.35
N ALA A 500 2.73 -0.90 6.13
CA ALA A 500 3.36 -0.12 7.20
C ALA A 500 2.33 0.27 8.27
N LEU A 501 1.12 0.67 7.86
CA LEU A 501 0.01 0.94 8.77
C LEU A 501 -0.33 -0.29 9.62
N SER A 502 -0.64 -1.42 8.99
CA SER A 502 -1.15 -2.61 9.67
C SER A 502 -0.10 -3.21 10.61
N ASN A 503 1.16 -3.32 10.17
CA ASN A 503 2.25 -3.81 11.01
C ASN A 503 2.49 -2.90 12.22
N ARG A 504 2.45 -1.56 12.05
CA ARG A 504 2.68 -0.63 13.17
C ARG A 504 1.52 -0.60 14.17
N LEU A 505 0.27 -0.68 13.70
CA LEU A 505 -0.90 -0.54 14.56
C LEU A 505 -1.30 -1.84 15.26
N VAL A 506 -1.30 -2.98 14.56
CA VAL A 506 -1.75 -4.24 15.16
C VAL A 506 -0.75 -4.67 16.23
N ALA A 507 -1.24 -4.77 17.46
CA ALA A 507 -0.45 -5.06 18.66
C ALA A 507 0.82 -4.18 18.84
N GLY A 508 0.85 -2.99 18.23
CA GLY A 508 1.95 -2.03 18.38
C GLY A 508 3.27 -2.44 17.71
N GLY A 509 3.26 -3.20 16.61
CA GLY A 509 4.48 -3.55 15.88
C GLY A 509 4.99 -4.98 16.06
N GLU A 510 4.34 -5.80 16.89
CA GLU A 510 4.79 -7.14 17.29
C GLU A 510 3.74 -8.23 16.93
N ALA A 511 3.19 -8.19 15.72
CA ALA A 511 2.16 -9.13 15.23
C ALA A 511 2.18 -9.29 13.71
N LEU A 512 1.17 -9.98 13.17
CA LEU A 512 0.96 -10.33 11.76
C LEU A 512 1.88 -11.46 11.25
N GLY A 513 2.40 -12.28 12.18
CA GLY A 513 3.28 -13.41 11.87
C GLY A 513 2.57 -14.75 11.69
N SER A 514 1.28 -14.84 12.06
CA SER A 514 0.44 -16.03 11.85
C SER A 514 -0.28 -16.00 10.50
N HIS A 515 -0.71 -17.15 10.00
CA HIS A 515 -1.32 -17.29 8.67
C HIS A 515 -2.43 -16.28 8.38
N GLN A 516 -3.56 -16.34 9.10
CA GLN A 516 -4.70 -15.44 8.92
C GLN A 516 -4.33 -13.97 9.17
N SER A 517 -3.43 -13.71 10.11
CA SER A 517 -3.01 -12.33 10.40
C SER A 517 -2.18 -11.72 9.26
N GLY A 518 -1.29 -12.51 8.64
CA GLY A 518 -0.55 -12.14 7.44
C GLY A 518 -1.50 -11.95 6.25
N SER A 519 -2.48 -12.85 6.08
CA SER A 519 -3.55 -12.71 5.08
C SER A 519 -4.35 -11.42 5.26
N MET A 520 -4.70 -11.05 6.48
CA MET A 520 -5.35 -9.76 6.73
C MET A 520 -4.41 -8.59 6.41
N GLY A 521 -3.11 -8.73 6.65
CA GLY A 521 -2.05 -7.82 6.19
C GLY A 521 -2.18 -7.48 4.70
N GLU A 522 -2.18 -8.52 3.86
CA GLU A 522 -2.40 -8.43 2.41
C GLU A 522 -3.77 -7.82 2.07
N GLY A 523 -4.83 -8.31 2.74
CA GLY A 523 -6.19 -7.87 2.50
C GLY A 523 -6.46 -6.41 2.85
N TRP A 524 -5.83 -5.86 3.90
CA TRP A 524 -5.90 -4.43 4.20
C TRP A 524 -5.19 -3.59 3.15
N GLY A 525 -4.07 -4.08 2.59
CA GLY A 525 -3.39 -3.42 1.49
C GLY A 525 -4.29 -3.23 0.28
N ASP A 526 -4.90 -4.32 -0.16
CA ASP A 526 -5.87 -4.30 -1.25
C ASP A 526 -7.07 -3.41 -0.93
N TRP A 527 -7.64 -3.56 0.27
CA TRP A 527 -8.85 -2.85 0.65
C TRP A 527 -8.63 -1.34 0.74
N PHE A 528 -7.57 -0.86 1.41
CA PHE A 528 -7.31 0.59 1.52
C PHE A 528 -6.94 1.21 0.17
N GLY A 529 -6.13 0.52 -0.64
CA GLY A 529 -5.77 0.98 -1.97
C GLY A 529 -7.00 1.14 -2.87
N MET A 530 -7.82 0.09 -2.97
CA MET A 530 -9.03 0.11 -3.79
C MET A 530 -10.10 1.06 -3.21
N HIS A 531 -10.25 1.11 -1.88
CA HIS A 531 -11.19 2.03 -1.23
C HIS A 531 -10.86 3.48 -1.60
N TYR A 532 -9.60 3.89 -1.48
CA TYR A 532 -9.18 5.24 -1.80
C TYR A 532 -9.42 5.58 -3.29
N LEU A 533 -9.06 4.68 -4.20
CA LEU A 533 -9.23 4.90 -5.64
C LEU A 533 -10.73 5.01 -6.02
N ILE A 534 -11.58 4.12 -5.53
CA ILE A 534 -13.03 4.14 -5.81
C ILE A 534 -13.72 5.36 -5.17
N LYS A 535 -13.41 5.66 -3.90
CA LYS A 535 -13.96 6.81 -3.17
C LYS A 535 -13.67 8.13 -3.90
N ASN A 536 -12.47 8.26 -4.46
CA ASN A 536 -12.03 9.46 -5.19
C ASN A 536 -12.37 9.42 -6.70
N GLY A 537 -13.09 8.39 -7.19
CA GLY A 537 -13.49 8.29 -8.59
C GLY A 537 -12.34 8.08 -9.57
N LEU A 538 -11.25 7.47 -9.11
CA LEU A 538 -10.06 7.16 -9.89
C LEU A 538 -10.13 5.77 -10.55
N GLN A 539 -11.01 4.90 -10.03
CA GLN A 539 -11.41 3.62 -10.63
C GLN A 539 -12.94 3.47 -10.54
N GLU A 540 -13.50 2.62 -11.40
CA GLU A 540 -14.92 2.23 -11.35
C GLU A 540 -15.11 0.91 -10.59
N GLU A 541 -14.22 -0.06 -10.83
CA GLU A 541 -14.20 -1.36 -10.15
C GLU A 541 -12.91 -1.53 -9.31
N PRO A 542 -12.97 -2.20 -8.14
CA PRO A 542 -11.85 -2.36 -7.22
C PRO A 542 -10.89 -3.48 -7.69
N VAL A 543 -10.16 -3.20 -8.77
CA VAL A 543 -9.24 -4.14 -9.41
C VAL A 543 -7.79 -3.80 -9.06
N VAL A 544 -7.13 -4.72 -8.37
CA VAL A 544 -5.75 -4.58 -7.90
C VAL A 544 -4.76 -4.93 -9.01
N GLY A 545 -3.83 -4.02 -9.32
CA GLY A 545 -2.75 -4.28 -10.27
C GLY A 545 -3.20 -4.36 -11.74
N ALA A 546 -4.29 -3.67 -12.12
CA ALA A 546 -4.81 -3.69 -13.49
C ALA A 546 -3.76 -3.25 -14.54
N TYR A 547 -2.91 -2.29 -14.18
CA TYR A 547 -1.87 -1.76 -15.08
C TYR A 547 -0.76 -2.78 -15.36
N VAL A 548 -0.23 -3.39 -14.30
CA VAL A 548 0.92 -4.31 -14.43
C VAL A 548 0.52 -5.67 -15.01
N THR A 549 -0.75 -6.04 -14.89
CA THR A 549 -1.28 -7.31 -15.41
C THR A 549 -1.89 -7.21 -16.81
N ASP A 550 -2.22 -6.00 -17.29
CA ASP A 550 -3.07 -5.79 -18.48
C ASP A 550 -4.38 -6.59 -18.38
N ASN A 551 -4.99 -6.54 -17.19
CA ASN A 551 -6.26 -7.19 -16.85
C ASN A 551 -7.10 -6.23 -16.00
N ASP A 552 -8.12 -5.62 -16.61
CA ASP A 552 -9.06 -4.70 -15.96
C ASP A 552 -10.30 -5.39 -15.36
N GLU A 553 -10.40 -6.71 -15.46
CA GLU A 553 -11.49 -7.52 -14.90
C GLU A 553 -11.17 -7.94 -13.45
N ARG A 554 -10.01 -8.58 -13.24
CA ARG A 554 -9.58 -9.05 -11.90
C ARG A 554 -8.16 -8.66 -11.49
N GLY A 555 -7.36 -8.14 -12.44
CA GLY A 555 -5.99 -7.76 -12.16
C GLY A 555 -5.13 -8.95 -11.72
N ILE A 556 -4.43 -8.83 -10.59
CA ILE A 556 -3.50 -9.86 -10.08
C ILE A 556 -4.15 -10.92 -9.18
N ARG A 557 -5.33 -10.61 -8.63
CA ARG A 557 -6.11 -11.47 -7.72
C ARG A 557 -7.01 -12.43 -8.50
N SER A 558 -7.70 -13.33 -7.79
CA SER A 558 -8.66 -14.24 -8.43
C SER A 558 -9.93 -13.54 -8.92
N TRP A 559 -10.30 -12.43 -8.28
CA TRP A 559 -11.50 -11.64 -8.54
C TRP A 559 -11.22 -10.14 -8.30
N SER A 560 -12.08 -9.27 -8.84
CA SER A 560 -12.22 -7.92 -8.27
C SER A 560 -12.82 -8.02 -6.86
N LEU A 561 -12.50 -7.08 -5.96
CA LEU A 561 -13.02 -7.14 -4.58
C LEU A 561 -14.57 -7.06 -4.52
N ALA A 562 -15.20 -6.46 -5.54
CA ALA A 562 -16.65 -6.33 -5.63
C ALA A 562 -17.35 -7.62 -6.07
N GLU A 563 -16.70 -8.44 -6.88
CA GLU A 563 -17.29 -9.64 -7.49
C GLU A 563 -16.85 -10.94 -6.78
N ALA A 564 -15.88 -10.88 -5.89
CA ALA A 564 -15.38 -12.03 -5.16
C ALA A 564 -16.52 -12.76 -4.39
N PRO A 565 -16.79 -14.06 -4.68
CA PRO A 565 -17.79 -14.86 -3.96
C PRO A 565 -17.27 -15.38 -2.61
N LEU A 566 -16.09 -14.91 -2.18
CA LEU A 566 -15.34 -15.44 -1.05
C LEU A 566 -15.98 -15.13 0.30
N ASN A 567 -15.80 -16.05 1.24
CA ASN A 567 -16.26 -15.96 2.62
C ASN A 567 -15.26 -16.67 3.56
N TYR A 568 -15.48 -16.57 4.87
CA TYR A 568 -14.53 -17.09 5.86
C TYR A 568 -14.27 -18.60 5.78
N GLY A 569 -15.23 -19.39 5.27
CA GLY A 569 -15.01 -20.82 5.06
C GLY A 569 -14.05 -21.13 3.91
N ASP A 570 -13.71 -20.14 3.08
CA ASP A 570 -12.89 -20.31 1.88
C ASP A 570 -11.38 -20.22 2.16
N ILE A 571 -10.91 -20.18 3.41
CA ILE A 571 -9.47 -20.23 3.71
C ILE A 571 -8.86 -21.47 3.04
N GLY A 572 -7.83 -21.26 2.22
CA GLY A 572 -7.19 -22.31 1.43
C GLY A 572 -7.83 -22.63 0.08
N TYR A 573 -8.87 -21.89 -0.35
CA TYR A 573 -9.59 -22.14 -1.61
C TYR A 573 -8.67 -22.07 -2.84
N ASP A 574 -7.68 -21.16 -2.84
CA ASP A 574 -6.89 -20.91 -4.03
C ASP A 574 -6.12 -22.15 -4.47
N ILE A 575 -5.78 -22.19 -5.76
CA ILE A 575 -5.01 -23.27 -6.34
C ILE A 575 -3.61 -23.46 -5.74
N ILE A 576 -3.10 -22.53 -4.94
CA ILE A 576 -1.85 -22.68 -4.17
C ILE A 576 -2.08 -23.17 -2.73
N GLY A 577 -3.32 -23.36 -2.30
CA GLY A 577 -3.68 -23.69 -0.92
C GLY A 577 -3.60 -22.48 0.01
N PRO A 578 -3.52 -22.71 1.34
CA PRO A 578 -3.35 -21.64 2.31
C PRO A 578 -2.08 -20.83 2.01
N GLU A 579 -2.26 -19.58 1.63
CA GLU A 579 -1.18 -18.64 1.32
C GLU A 579 -1.68 -17.21 1.59
N VAL A 580 -0.83 -16.34 2.13
CA VAL A 580 -1.27 -15.05 2.67
C VAL A 580 -1.90 -14.12 1.62
N HIS A 581 -1.37 -14.08 0.40
CA HIS A 581 -1.94 -13.27 -0.67
C HIS A 581 -3.28 -13.84 -1.15
N ALA A 582 -3.38 -15.16 -1.30
CA ALA A 582 -4.61 -15.85 -1.71
C ALA A 582 -5.73 -15.71 -0.67
N ASP A 583 -5.44 -15.95 0.60
CA ASP A 583 -6.42 -15.83 1.69
C ASP A 583 -6.65 -14.37 2.10
N GLY A 584 -5.77 -13.45 1.72
CA GLY A 584 -5.98 -12.01 1.83
C GLY A 584 -7.12 -11.50 0.94
N ASP A 585 -7.36 -12.12 -0.21
CA ASP A 585 -8.52 -11.84 -1.07
C ASP A 585 -9.83 -12.02 -0.32
N ILE A 586 -9.91 -13.02 0.58
CA ILE A 586 -11.09 -13.30 1.40
C ILE A 586 -11.35 -12.13 2.34
N TRP A 587 -10.33 -11.69 3.08
CA TRP A 587 -10.49 -10.57 4.02
C TRP A 587 -10.84 -9.26 3.31
N ALA A 588 -10.17 -8.96 2.20
CA ALA A 588 -10.45 -7.77 1.40
C ALA A 588 -11.88 -7.77 0.85
N ALA A 589 -12.36 -8.91 0.33
CA ALA A 589 -13.73 -9.08 -0.15
C ALA A 589 -14.78 -8.94 0.96
N ILE A 590 -14.50 -9.49 2.15
CA ILE A 590 -15.35 -9.33 3.33
C ILE A 590 -15.49 -7.86 3.72
N LEU A 591 -14.36 -7.14 3.84
CA LEU A 591 -14.39 -5.72 4.17
C LEU A 591 -15.04 -4.88 3.06
N TRP A 592 -14.90 -5.28 1.80
CA TRP A 592 -15.60 -4.64 0.68
C TRP A 592 -17.11 -4.80 0.81
N HIS A 593 -17.57 -6.01 1.12
CA HIS A 593 -18.99 -6.30 1.38
C HIS A 593 -19.54 -5.50 2.57
N VAL A 594 -18.78 -5.39 3.66
CA VAL A 594 -19.13 -4.55 4.83
C VAL A 594 -19.27 -3.08 4.44
N ARG A 595 -18.33 -2.55 3.64
CA ARG A 595 -18.41 -1.18 3.10
C ARG A 595 -19.69 -0.97 2.27
N GLU A 596 -19.99 -1.87 1.35
CA GLU A 596 -21.19 -1.76 0.51
C GLU A 596 -22.49 -1.84 1.33
N ALA A 597 -22.54 -2.71 2.35
CA ALA A 597 -23.68 -2.77 3.28
C ALA A 597 -23.88 -1.45 4.05
N LEU A 598 -22.79 -0.81 4.50
CA LEU A 598 -22.85 0.50 5.15
C LEU A 598 -23.32 1.59 4.17
N ILE A 599 -22.82 1.59 2.93
CA ILE A 599 -23.25 2.53 1.88
C ILE A 599 -24.73 2.36 1.57
N GLN A 600 -25.20 1.12 1.43
CA GLN A 600 -26.59 0.81 1.15
C GLN A 600 -27.53 1.34 2.25
N ASN A 601 -27.14 1.20 3.51
CA ASN A 601 -28.00 1.53 4.65
C ASN A 601 -27.89 3.00 5.09
N TYR A 602 -26.75 3.66 4.88
CA TYR A 602 -26.47 5.01 5.41
C TYR A 602 -26.10 6.05 4.34
N GLY A 603 -25.97 5.64 3.08
CA GLY A 603 -25.55 6.48 1.96
C GLY A 603 -24.03 6.51 1.78
N LYS A 604 -23.58 6.82 0.55
CA LYS A 604 -22.17 6.71 0.13
C LYS A 604 -21.18 7.43 1.05
N GLU A 605 -21.39 8.73 1.28
CA GLU A 605 -20.47 9.56 2.08
C GLU A 605 -20.29 9.05 3.52
N GLU A 606 -21.40 8.72 4.20
CA GLU A 606 -21.33 8.21 5.56
C GLU A 606 -20.83 6.77 5.61
N GLY A 607 -21.24 5.91 4.69
CA GLY A 607 -20.82 4.51 4.64
C GLY A 607 -19.33 4.36 4.39
N GLU A 608 -18.77 5.11 3.44
CA GLU A 608 -17.32 5.13 3.18
C GLU A 608 -16.54 5.63 4.38
N ARG A 609 -16.95 6.78 4.95
CA ARG A 609 -16.31 7.40 6.13
C ARG A 609 -16.32 6.48 7.35
N VAL A 610 -17.41 5.75 7.57
CA VAL A 610 -17.53 4.81 8.69
C VAL A 610 -16.67 3.58 8.44
N ALA A 611 -16.71 3.02 7.24
CA ALA A 611 -15.94 1.81 6.92
C ALA A 611 -14.43 2.02 7.13
N GLU A 612 -13.84 3.07 6.55
CA GLU A 612 -12.40 3.35 6.68
C GLU A 612 -11.99 3.64 8.13
N GLN A 613 -12.82 4.36 8.88
CA GLN A 613 -12.53 4.68 10.27
C GLN A 613 -12.58 3.44 11.17
N LEU A 614 -13.60 2.58 11.00
CA LEU A 614 -13.75 1.39 11.85
C LEU A 614 -12.68 0.34 11.57
N VAL A 615 -12.26 0.18 10.31
CA VAL A 615 -11.15 -0.71 9.97
C VAL A 615 -9.84 -0.24 10.63
N LEU A 616 -9.56 1.07 10.61
CA LEU A 616 -8.36 1.62 11.25
C LEU A 616 -8.43 1.55 12.78
N ASP A 617 -9.57 1.88 13.39
CA ASP A 617 -9.75 1.87 14.85
C ASP A 617 -9.63 0.46 15.45
N ALA A 618 -9.96 -0.57 14.66
CA ALA A 618 -9.93 -1.97 15.11
C ALA A 618 -8.49 -2.48 15.31
N MET A 619 -7.55 -2.04 14.48
CA MET A 619 -6.16 -2.51 14.50
C MET A 619 -5.49 -2.39 15.89
N PRO A 620 -5.48 -1.22 16.56
CA PRO A 620 -4.83 -1.07 17.88
C PRO A 620 -5.53 -1.78 19.03
N ILE A 621 -6.80 -2.20 18.87
CA ILE A 621 -7.56 -2.90 19.93
C ILE A 621 -7.71 -4.40 19.68
N SER A 622 -7.12 -4.90 18.59
CA SER A 622 -7.05 -6.32 18.29
C SER A 622 -6.08 -7.06 19.22
N VAL A 623 -6.25 -8.38 19.32
CA VAL A 623 -5.24 -9.27 19.88
C VAL A 623 -4.01 -9.32 18.94
N PRO A 624 -2.80 -9.66 19.45
CA PRO A 624 -1.65 -10.03 18.61
C PRO A 624 -1.97 -11.27 17.78
N ASP A 625 -1.43 -11.32 16.56
CA ASP A 625 -1.66 -12.39 15.58
C ASP A 625 -3.14 -12.82 15.47
N PRO A 626 -4.05 -11.86 15.19
CA PRO A 626 -5.48 -12.11 15.22
C PRO A 626 -5.92 -13.05 14.10
N SER A 627 -6.94 -13.86 14.40
CA SER A 627 -7.78 -14.46 13.36
C SER A 627 -8.71 -13.40 12.72
N MET A 628 -9.31 -13.70 11.56
CA MET A 628 -10.33 -12.82 10.97
C MET A 628 -11.56 -12.67 11.90
N GLU A 629 -11.84 -13.69 12.71
CA GLU A 629 -12.88 -13.71 13.74
C GLU A 629 -12.60 -12.70 14.88
N ASP A 630 -11.36 -12.66 15.36
CA ASP A 630 -10.89 -11.66 16.32
C ASP A 630 -11.02 -10.24 15.75
N MET A 631 -10.59 -10.04 14.50
CA MET A 631 -10.59 -8.72 13.87
C MET A 631 -12.01 -8.21 13.58
N ARG A 632 -12.93 -9.07 13.13
CA ARG A 632 -14.38 -8.73 13.08
C ARG A 632 -14.86 -8.20 14.43
N THR A 633 -14.49 -8.87 15.52
CA THR A 633 -14.87 -8.47 16.87
C THR A 633 -14.33 -7.08 17.22
N ALA A 634 -13.07 -6.79 16.88
CA ALA A 634 -12.44 -5.49 17.06
C ALA A 634 -13.12 -4.37 16.25
N ILE A 635 -13.52 -4.64 15.00
CA ILE A 635 -14.27 -3.68 14.16
C ILE A 635 -15.62 -3.33 14.80
N ILE A 636 -16.37 -4.35 15.25
CA ILE A 636 -17.67 -4.15 15.91
C ILE A 636 -17.51 -3.44 17.27
N ALA A 637 -16.42 -3.70 17.99
CA ALA A 637 -16.10 -3.00 19.24
C ALA A 637 -15.76 -1.52 19.01
N SER A 638 -15.09 -1.21 17.90
CA SER A 638 -14.77 0.17 17.51
C SER A 638 -16.03 1.01 17.23
N ASP A 639 -17.06 0.39 16.63
CA ASP A 639 -18.37 1.04 16.44
C ASP A 639 -19.06 1.37 17.77
N LEU A 640 -18.93 0.49 18.77
CA LEU A 640 -19.48 0.73 20.09
C LEU A 640 -18.86 1.98 20.74
N GLU A 641 -17.54 2.11 20.68
CA GLU A 641 -16.84 3.24 21.32
C GLU A 641 -17.01 4.54 20.54
N ARG A 642 -16.88 4.52 19.20
CA ARG A 642 -16.88 5.73 18.40
C ARG A 642 -18.29 6.26 18.09
N TYR A 643 -19.23 5.35 17.84
CA TYR A 643 -20.56 5.69 17.31
C TYR A 643 -21.70 5.16 18.19
N ASP A 644 -21.44 4.83 19.46
CA ASP A 644 -22.43 4.30 20.41
C ASP A 644 -23.15 3.02 19.90
N GLY A 645 -22.49 2.25 19.03
CA GLY A 645 -23.05 1.02 18.44
C GLY A 645 -24.09 1.28 17.34
N LYS A 646 -24.09 2.47 16.73
CA LYS A 646 -25.06 2.87 15.69
C LYS A 646 -25.05 1.92 14.49
N TYR A 647 -23.89 1.41 14.09
CA TYR A 647 -23.73 0.58 12.88
C TYR A 647 -23.73 -0.92 13.14
N ARG A 648 -23.71 -1.32 14.42
CA ARG A 648 -23.60 -2.69 14.91
C ARG A 648 -24.45 -3.71 14.17
N ASP A 649 -25.72 -3.40 13.91
CA ASP A 649 -26.66 -4.31 13.23
C ASP A 649 -26.26 -4.57 11.77
N THR A 650 -25.86 -3.51 11.05
CA THR A 650 -25.36 -3.63 9.67
C THR A 650 -24.03 -4.35 9.63
N LEU A 651 -23.13 -4.09 10.58
CA LEU A 651 -21.83 -4.76 10.66
C LEU A 651 -22.02 -6.26 10.90
N TRP A 652 -22.79 -6.65 11.92
CA TRP A 652 -23.06 -8.07 12.18
C TRP A 652 -23.73 -8.74 10.99
N THR A 653 -24.75 -8.13 10.39
CA THR A 653 -25.41 -8.70 9.21
C THR A 653 -24.43 -8.92 8.06
N ALA A 654 -23.57 -7.94 7.76
CA ALA A 654 -22.62 -8.04 6.65
C ALA A 654 -21.52 -9.08 6.90
N PHE A 655 -20.97 -9.15 8.11
CA PHE A 655 -19.99 -10.18 8.47
C PHE A 655 -20.62 -11.59 8.48
N SER A 656 -21.83 -11.73 9.02
CA SER A 656 -22.59 -12.99 8.98
C SER A 656 -22.90 -13.43 7.55
N GLN A 657 -23.15 -12.52 6.61
CA GLN A 657 -23.33 -12.87 5.19
C GLN A 657 -22.08 -13.47 4.55
N ARG A 658 -20.90 -13.25 5.14
CA ARG A 658 -19.60 -13.72 4.65
C ARG A 658 -18.90 -14.69 5.63
N GLY A 659 -19.67 -15.45 6.41
CA GLY A 659 -19.15 -16.56 7.20
C GLY A 659 -18.52 -16.16 8.54
N LEU A 660 -18.54 -14.87 8.92
CA LEU A 660 -18.03 -14.34 10.19
C LEU A 660 -19.16 -14.02 11.19
N GLY A 661 -20.20 -14.86 11.23
CA GLY A 661 -21.34 -14.74 12.13
C GLY A 661 -21.02 -15.01 13.61
N ASP A 662 -22.06 -14.97 14.45
CA ASP A 662 -21.92 -15.04 15.92
C ASP A 662 -21.31 -16.37 16.41
N ASP A 663 -21.61 -17.48 15.71
CA ASP A 663 -21.05 -18.80 16.03
C ASP A 663 -19.75 -19.13 15.26
N ALA A 664 -19.19 -18.18 14.51
CA ALA A 664 -17.94 -18.40 13.79
C ALA A 664 -16.80 -18.57 14.81
N TYR A 665 -15.87 -19.48 14.53
CA TYR A 665 -14.82 -19.83 15.47
C TYR A 665 -13.51 -20.13 14.76
N SER A 666 -12.42 -19.68 15.37
CA SER A 666 -11.06 -20.05 15.00
C SER A 666 -10.26 -20.56 16.19
N ALA A 667 -9.34 -21.49 15.93
CA ALA A 667 -8.36 -21.95 16.91
C ALA A 667 -7.19 -20.97 17.13
N GLY A 668 -7.14 -19.86 16.39
CA GLY A 668 -6.12 -18.80 16.46
C GLY A 668 -5.71 -18.32 15.07
N GLY A 669 -4.75 -17.40 15.00
CA GLY A 669 -4.30 -16.83 13.72
C GLY A 669 -3.69 -17.83 12.73
N ASP A 670 -3.15 -18.98 13.18
CA ASP A 670 -2.60 -20.03 12.30
C ASP A 670 -3.63 -21.07 11.84
N ASP A 671 -4.88 -20.92 12.23
CA ASP A 671 -5.93 -21.87 11.87
C ASP A 671 -6.29 -21.76 10.38
N THR A 672 -5.99 -22.79 9.61
CA THR A 672 -6.29 -22.88 8.18
C THR A 672 -7.57 -23.65 7.87
N ASP A 673 -8.32 -24.09 8.88
CA ASP A 673 -9.59 -24.82 8.75
C ASP A 673 -10.62 -24.27 9.74
N PRO A 674 -10.99 -22.98 9.64
CA PRO A 674 -11.87 -22.34 10.60
C PRO A 674 -13.30 -22.88 10.51
N GLN A 675 -14.09 -22.64 11.55
CA GLN A 675 -15.53 -22.92 11.50
C GLN A 675 -16.29 -21.65 11.07
N PRO A 676 -16.79 -21.56 9.81
CA PRO A 676 -17.60 -20.42 9.41
C PRO A 676 -18.99 -20.48 10.04
N ALA A 677 -19.61 -19.32 10.22
CA ALA A 677 -21.00 -19.21 10.64
C ALA A 677 -21.71 -18.04 9.96
N PHE A 678 -23.01 -18.20 9.73
CA PHE A 678 -23.81 -17.24 8.94
C PHE A 678 -24.94 -16.60 9.75
N ASN A 679 -25.00 -16.85 11.05
CA ASN A 679 -26.03 -16.33 11.95
C ASN A 679 -25.66 -14.96 12.52
N HIS A 680 -26.69 -14.15 12.76
CA HIS A 680 -26.63 -12.92 13.53
C HIS A 680 -26.87 -13.21 15.03
N PRO A 681 -26.27 -12.45 15.96
CA PRO A 681 -26.52 -12.61 17.41
C PRO A 681 -27.97 -12.32 17.82
N ASP A 682 -28.66 -11.43 17.09
CA ASP A 682 -30.10 -11.25 17.22
C ASP A 682 -30.86 -12.21 16.29
N ALA A 683 -31.56 -13.17 16.90
CA ALA A 683 -32.31 -14.19 16.20
C ALA A 683 -33.45 -13.65 15.31
N GLU A 684 -33.90 -12.40 15.48
CA GLU A 684 -34.90 -11.79 14.60
C GLU A 684 -34.38 -11.59 13.17
N HIS A 685 -33.06 -11.53 12.98
CA HIS A 685 -32.40 -11.35 11.68
C HIS A 685 -32.14 -12.69 10.96
N ASN A 686 -32.34 -13.82 11.65
CA ASN A 686 -32.00 -15.14 11.13
C ASN A 686 -33.23 -15.84 10.50
N GLY A 687 -33.01 -16.42 9.32
CA GLY A 687 -33.80 -17.52 8.78
C GLY A 687 -33.20 -18.88 9.13
N GLN A 688 -33.92 -19.95 8.83
CA GLN A 688 -33.46 -21.33 9.04
C GLN A 688 -33.46 -22.12 7.74
N LEU A 689 -32.30 -22.65 7.37
CA LEU A 689 -32.18 -23.67 6.32
C LEU A 689 -32.19 -25.06 6.96
N LEU A 690 -33.25 -25.81 6.72
CA LEU A 690 -33.46 -27.15 7.26
C LEU A 690 -33.46 -28.18 6.13
N GLY A 691 -32.35 -28.90 5.97
CA GLY A 691 -32.18 -29.84 4.88
C GLY A 691 -32.27 -31.29 5.28
N ARG A 692 -32.74 -32.11 4.34
CA ARG A 692 -32.59 -33.56 4.35
C ARG A 692 -32.07 -34.04 3.01
N VAL A 693 -30.93 -34.70 3.03
CA VAL A 693 -30.25 -35.22 1.84
C VAL A 693 -30.46 -36.73 1.74
N VAL A 694 -30.85 -37.20 0.56
CA VAL A 694 -31.09 -38.62 0.29
C VAL A 694 -30.50 -39.03 -1.05
N ASN A 695 -30.14 -40.31 -1.16
CA ASN A 695 -29.78 -40.93 -2.43
C ASN A 695 -31.02 -40.95 -3.34
N GLU A 696 -30.93 -40.36 -4.53
CA GLU A 696 -32.05 -40.25 -5.46
C GLU A 696 -32.61 -41.62 -5.88
N GLN A 697 -31.75 -42.62 -6.02
CA GLN A 697 -32.10 -43.94 -6.55
C GLN A 697 -32.71 -44.86 -5.47
N THR A 698 -32.26 -44.76 -4.23
CA THR A 698 -32.70 -45.63 -3.12
C THR A 698 -33.60 -44.94 -2.10
N ASN A 699 -33.64 -43.60 -2.11
CA ASN A 699 -34.33 -42.73 -1.14
C ASN A 699 -33.87 -42.94 0.32
N LYS A 700 -32.71 -43.59 0.53
CA LYS A 700 -32.04 -43.69 1.82
C LYS A 700 -31.34 -42.37 2.15
N PRO A 701 -31.26 -41.99 3.44
CA PRO A 701 -30.42 -40.87 3.85
C PRO A 701 -28.96 -41.06 3.47
N ILE A 702 -28.27 -39.94 3.25
CA ILE A 702 -26.81 -39.90 3.08
C ILE A 702 -26.26 -39.20 4.31
N GLU A 703 -25.33 -39.84 5.01
CA GLU A 703 -24.61 -39.30 6.17
C GLU A 703 -23.32 -38.63 5.70
N GLY A 704 -22.82 -37.64 6.45
CA GLY A 704 -21.52 -37.03 6.19
C GLY A 704 -21.47 -36.11 4.97
N VAL A 705 -22.60 -35.84 4.30
CA VAL A 705 -22.66 -34.81 3.24
C VAL A 705 -22.18 -33.48 3.80
N ARG A 706 -21.13 -32.92 3.20
CA ARG A 706 -20.54 -31.62 3.54
C ARG A 706 -21.33 -30.53 2.83
N ILE A 707 -21.76 -29.53 3.60
CA ILE A 707 -22.48 -28.35 3.10
C ILE A 707 -21.58 -27.14 3.27
N PHE A 708 -21.27 -26.49 2.16
CA PHE A 708 -20.50 -25.26 2.10
C PHE A 708 -21.44 -24.13 1.69
N ILE A 709 -21.17 -22.94 2.20
CA ILE A 709 -21.80 -21.71 1.69
C ILE A 709 -20.73 -21.03 0.86
N GLY A 710 -21.03 -20.71 -0.39
CA GLY A 710 -20.05 -20.35 -1.42
C GLY A 710 -19.95 -21.42 -2.51
N GLN A 711 -18.95 -21.25 -3.38
CA GLN A 711 -18.78 -22.05 -4.61
C GLN A 711 -17.77 -23.19 -4.42
N TYR A 712 -16.80 -23.04 -3.50
CA TYR A 712 -15.65 -23.93 -3.40
C TYR A 712 -15.80 -24.97 -2.28
N GLU A 713 -15.46 -26.23 -2.60
CA GLU A 713 -15.34 -27.32 -1.61
C GLU A 713 -13.89 -27.77 -1.38
N ALA A 714 -13.03 -27.58 -2.39
CA ALA A 714 -11.64 -28.01 -2.31
C ALA A 714 -10.88 -27.19 -1.27
N ARG A 715 -10.37 -27.88 -0.24
CA ARG A 715 -9.55 -27.30 0.85
C ARG A 715 -10.27 -26.25 1.71
N THR A 716 -11.57 -26.07 1.53
CA THR A 716 -12.39 -25.13 2.30
C THR A 716 -13.10 -25.85 3.46
N SER A 717 -13.68 -25.06 4.36
CA SER A 717 -14.34 -25.54 5.57
C SER A 717 -15.87 -25.59 5.40
N PRO A 718 -16.51 -26.76 5.62
CA PRO A 718 -17.97 -26.87 5.53
C PRO A 718 -18.61 -26.22 6.76
N VAL A 719 -19.74 -25.54 6.57
CA VAL A 719 -20.50 -24.98 7.69
C VAL A 719 -21.20 -26.08 8.51
N VAL A 720 -21.59 -27.20 7.88
CA VAL A 720 -22.22 -28.34 8.56
C VAL A 720 -22.09 -29.63 7.76
N GLN A 721 -22.15 -30.77 8.45
CA GLN A 721 -22.31 -32.09 7.85
C GLN A 721 -23.65 -32.72 8.21
N THR A 722 -24.18 -33.55 7.30
CA THR A 722 -25.42 -34.29 7.56
C THR A 722 -25.24 -35.44 8.57
N THR A 723 -26.24 -35.62 9.42
CA THR A 723 -26.35 -36.75 10.37
C THR A 723 -26.61 -38.09 9.69
N GLU A 724 -26.57 -39.21 10.43
CA GLU A 724 -27.04 -40.56 10.01
C GLU A 724 -28.44 -40.59 9.34
N LYS A 725 -29.29 -39.58 9.62
CA LYS A 725 -30.65 -39.44 9.02
C LYS A 725 -30.68 -38.53 7.80
N GLY A 726 -29.51 -38.11 7.33
CA GLY A 726 -29.28 -37.17 6.24
C GLY A 726 -29.76 -35.75 6.54
N GLY A 727 -30.01 -35.43 7.80
CA GLY A 727 -30.54 -34.12 8.20
C GLY A 727 -29.43 -33.15 8.58
N PHE A 728 -29.62 -31.87 8.23
CA PHE A 728 -28.82 -30.73 8.69
C PHE A 728 -29.71 -29.52 8.98
N ALA A 729 -29.18 -28.56 9.74
CA ALA A 729 -29.86 -27.31 10.06
C ALA A 729 -28.83 -26.19 10.18
N LEU A 730 -29.14 -25.02 9.62
CA LEU A 730 -28.33 -23.81 9.68
C LEU A 730 -29.22 -22.62 10.03
N ASP A 731 -28.78 -21.81 10.98
CA ASP A 731 -29.31 -20.46 11.20
C ASP A 731 -28.46 -19.51 10.35
N MET A 732 -29.11 -18.69 9.52
CA MET A 732 -28.44 -17.83 8.54
C MET A 732 -29.16 -16.49 8.45
N VAL A 733 -28.42 -15.39 8.29
CA VAL A 733 -29.00 -14.08 8.03
C VAL A 733 -29.73 -14.04 6.69
N GLU A 734 -30.63 -13.07 6.54
CA GLU A 734 -31.28 -12.82 5.26
C GLU A 734 -30.25 -12.50 4.17
N GLY A 735 -30.41 -13.15 3.01
CA GLY A 735 -29.46 -13.02 1.90
C GLY A 735 -29.75 -14.00 0.78
N THR A 736 -28.92 -13.92 -0.26
CA THR A 736 -28.87 -14.87 -1.37
C THR A 736 -27.49 -15.50 -1.34
N TYR A 737 -27.41 -16.82 -1.39
CA TYR A 737 -26.19 -17.59 -1.22
C TYR A 737 -26.06 -18.65 -2.28
N ASP A 738 -24.84 -18.89 -2.75
CA ASP A 738 -24.50 -20.14 -3.40
C ASP A 738 -24.21 -21.20 -2.32
N ILE A 739 -24.61 -22.44 -2.56
CA ILE A 739 -24.42 -23.54 -1.60
C ILE A 739 -23.86 -24.75 -2.33
N THR A 740 -22.56 -25.00 -2.13
CA THR A 740 -21.88 -26.21 -2.62
C THR A 740 -22.13 -27.39 -1.69
N ILE A 741 -22.44 -28.54 -2.30
CA ILE A 741 -22.71 -29.80 -1.63
C ILE A 741 -21.75 -30.83 -2.17
N GLN A 742 -20.97 -31.43 -1.28
CA GLN A 742 -20.03 -32.49 -1.60
C GLN A 742 -20.33 -33.74 -0.76
N ALA A 743 -20.28 -34.91 -1.39
CA ALA A 743 -20.39 -36.16 -0.68
C ALA A 743 -19.73 -37.33 -1.42
N ARG A 744 -19.06 -38.20 -0.65
CA ARG A 744 -18.51 -39.48 -1.13
C ARG A 744 -19.59 -40.30 -1.86
N GLY A 745 -19.31 -40.64 -3.11
CA GLY A 745 -20.20 -41.37 -4.03
C GLY A 745 -21.22 -40.48 -4.76
N TYR A 746 -21.22 -39.16 -4.58
CA TYR A 746 -22.23 -38.27 -5.18
C TYR A 746 -21.66 -37.03 -5.88
N GLY A 747 -20.34 -36.87 -5.87
CA GLY A 747 -19.63 -35.72 -6.43
C GLY A 747 -19.92 -34.40 -5.69
N SER A 748 -19.57 -33.32 -6.38
CA SER A 748 -19.80 -31.95 -5.96
C SER A 748 -20.87 -31.30 -6.85
N ARG A 749 -21.69 -30.42 -6.28
CA ARG A 749 -22.64 -29.58 -7.01
C ARG A 749 -22.93 -28.29 -6.25
N THR A 750 -23.10 -27.20 -6.99
CA THR A 750 -23.42 -25.88 -6.45
C THR A 750 -24.88 -25.55 -6.74
N LEU A 751 -25.60 -25.16 -5.70
CA LEU A 751 -26.94 -24.61 -5.80
C LEU A 751 -26.83 -23.10 -5.75
N GLU A 752 -27.00 -22.45 -6.89
CA GLU A 752 -26.92 -21.00 -7.01
C GLU A 752 -28.17 -20.28 -6.49
N ASP A 753 -27.99 -19.02 -6.08
CA ASP A 753 -29.08 -18.08 -5.80
C ASP A 753 -30.09 -18.54 -4.71
N VAL A 754 -29.61 -19.26 -3.69
CA VAL A 754 -30.43 -19.75 -2.59
C VAL A 754 -30.83 -18.59 -1.67
N LYS A 755 -32.12 -18.28 -1.67
CA LYS A 755 -32.67 -17.19 -0.84
C LYS A 755 -32.96 -17.68 0.57
N ILE A 756 -32.41 -16.98 1.55
CA ILE A 756 -32.76 -17.07 2.97
C ILE A 756 -33.53 -15.81 3.36
N THR A 757 -34.61 -15.97 4.12
CA THR A 757 -35.44 -14.86 4.61
C THR A 757 -35.54 -14.91 6.12
N ALA A 758 -35.36 -13.76 6.78
CA ALA A 758 -35.42 -13.65 8.23
C ALA A 758 -36.77 -14.16 8.78
N GLY A 759 -36.73 -14.88 9.90
CA GLY A 759 -37.91 -15.48 10.55
C GLY A 759 -38.57 -16.64 9.80
N SER A 760 -38.09 -16.99 8.60
CA SER A 760 -38.63 -18.08 7.77
C SER A 760 -37.86 -19.39 7.97
N LYS A 761 -38.51 -20.52 7.69
CA LYS A 761 -37.88 -21.84 7.69
C LYS A 761 -37.91 -22.42 6.29
N GLU A 762 -36.79 -22.33 5.60
CA GLU A 762 -36.59 -22.94 4.30
C GLU A 762 -36.29 -24.43 4.46
N ARG A 763 -37.11 -25.28 3.84
CA ARG A 763 -37.04 -26.73 4.00
C ARG A 763 -36.60 -27.40 2.71
N TRP A 764 -35.46 -28.07 2.78
CA TRP A 764 -34.87 -28.78 1.66
C TRP A 764 -35.06 -30.29 1.79
N ASN A 765 -35.44 -30.93 0.68
CA ASN A 765 -35.41 -32.37 0.51
C ASN A 765 -34.58 -32.67 -0.74
N LEU A 766 -33.26 -32.65 -0.58
CA LEU A 766 -32.31 -32.79 -1.67
C LEU A 766 -32.13 -34.25 -2.03
N LYS A 767 -32.12 -34.52 -3.33
CA LYS A 767 -31.87 -35.85 -3.88
C LYS A 767 -30.58 -35.79 -4.66
N LEU A 768 -29.57 -36.53 -4.19
CA LEU A 768 -28.30 -36.63 -4.88
C LEU A 768 -28.29 -37.90 -5.72
N SER A 769 -28.12 -37.73 -7.03
CA SER A 769 -27.82 -38.83 -7.95
C SER A 769 -26.39 -39.33 -7.64
N PRO A 770 -26.16 -40.65 -7.53
CA PRO A 770 -24.80 -41.18 -7.37
C PRO A 770 -23.91 -40.82 -8.57
N ASN A 771 -22.65 -40.44 -8.31
CA ASN A 771 -21.63 -40.28 -9.34
C ASN A 771 -21.19 -41.67 -9.81
N VAL A 772 -21.53 -42.05 -11.04
CA VAL A 772 -21.24 -43.40 -11.56
C VAL A 772 -19.79 -43.57 -12.00
N ALA A 773 -19.01 -42.49 -12.08
CA ALA A 773 -17.56 -42.54 -12.25
C ALA A 773 -16.82 -42.66 -10.91
N SER A 774 -17.49 -42.47 -9.77
CA SER A 774 -16.86 -42.46 -8.44
C SER A 774 -16.31 -43.82 -8.03
N SER A 775 -15.07 -43.83 -7.56
CA SER A 775 -14.43 -44.97 -6.91
C SER A 775 -15.20 -45.43 -5.66
N PHE A 776 -15.88 -44.51 -4.96
CA PHE A 776 -16.74 -44.82 -3.82
C PHE A 776 -18.04 -45.52 -4.21
N ASN A 777 -18.40 -45.56 -5.50
CA ASN A 777 -19.50 -46.37 -6.01
C ASN A 777 -19.04 -47.67 -6.68
N GLY A 778 -17.73 -47.96 -6.64
CA GLY A 778 -17.13 -49.14 -7.26
C GLY A 778 -16.68 -48.96 -8.71
N ALA A 779 -16.61 -47.72 -9.21
CA ALA A 779 -15.91 -47.44 -10.46
C ALA A 779 -14.40 -47.67 -10.29
N SER A 780 -13.69 -47.93 -11.38
CA SER A 780 -12.25 -48.18 -11.36
C SER A 780 -11.55 -47.72 -12.62
N ILE A 781 -10.24 -47.51 -12.54
CA ILE A 781 -9.43 -47.18 -13.72
C ILE A 781 -9.08 -48.44 -14.50
N ALA A 782 -9.60 -48.56 -15.72
CA ALA A 782 -9.33 -49.68 -16.63
C ALA A 782 -7.94 -49.59 -17.25
N SER A 783 -7.53 -48.38 -17.61
CA SER A 783 -6.20 -48.09 -18.16
C SER A 783 -5.87 -46.60 -18.07
N VAL A 784 -4.58 -46.27 -18.05
CA VAL A 784 -4.06 -44.90 -18.13
C VAL A 784 -2.80 -44.91 -19.00
N SER A 785 -2.58 -43.86 -19.78
CA SER A 785 -1.37 -43.73 -20.62
C SER A 785 -0.10 -43.52 -19.79
N ASP A 786 -0.20 -42.68 -18.77
CA ASP A 786 0.86 -42.26 -17.87
C ASP A 786 0.24 -41.63 -16.61
N ALA A 787 0.86 -41.82 -15.45
CA ALA A 787 0.43 -41.16 -14.22
C ALA A 787 1.63 -41.03 -13.29
N SER A 788 1.79 -39.86 -12.69
CA SER A 788 2.80 -39.65 -11.67
C SER A 788 2.51 -40.52 -10.44
N ALA A 789 3.56 -41.11 -9.87
CA ALA A 789 3.43 -41.91 -8.66
C ALA A 789 2.83 -41.13 -7.48
N SER A 790 3.10 -39.82 -7.41
CA SER A 790 2.59 -38.94 -6.35
C SER A 790 1.13 -38.52 -6.55
N ASN A 791 0.63 -38.59 -7.79
CA ASN A 791 -0.69 -38.09 -8.17
C ASN A 791 -1.38 -39.12 -9.09
N PRO A 792 -1.71 -40.31 -8.56
CA PRO A 792 -2.22 -41.41 -9.36
C PRO A 792 -3.61 -41.08 -9.92
N VAL A 793 -3.91 -41.61 -11.11
CA VAL A 793 -5.17 -41.38 -11.83
C VAL A 793 -6.45 -41.77 -11.08
N LYS A 794 -6.36 -42.58 -10.03
CA LYS A 794 -7.51 -42.87 -9.15
C LYS A 794 -8.08 -41.62 -8.46
N LEU A 795 -7.26 -40.57 -8.32
CA LEU A 795 -7.65 -39.29 -7.73
C LEU A 795 -8.57 -38.48 -8.65
N ALA A 796 -8.67 -38.83 -9.95
CA ALA A 796 -9.57 -38.15 -10.87
C ALA A 796 -11.05 -38.59 -10.75
N ILE A 797 -11.36 -39.47 -9.79
CA ILE A 797 -12.67 -40.11 -9.65
C ILE A 797 -13.03 -40.35 -8.17
N ASP A 798 -12.64 -39.46 -7.28
CA ASP A 798 -12.84 -39.60 -5.83
C ASP A 798 -13.82 -38.58 -5.23
N ASP A 799 -14.60 -37.88 -6.08
CA ASP A 799 -15.66 -36.95 -5.67
C ASP A 799 -15.16 -35.68 -4.95
N THR A 800 -13.90 -35.29 -5.13
CA THR A 800 -13.41 -33.98 -4.65
C THR A 800 -12.36 -33.36 -5.56
N GLU A 801 -12.38 -32.03 -5.66
CA GLU A 801 -11.39 -31.23 -6.38
C GLU A 801 -10.11 -30.97 -5.57
N ALA A 802 -10.06 -31.42 -4.30
CA ALA A 802 -8.90 -31.24 -3.43
C ALA A 802 -7.74 -32.21 -3.79
N SER A 803 -8.03 -33.38 -4.33
CA SER A 803 -7.06 -34.36 -4.85
C SER A 803 -6.93 -34.21 -6.37
N VAL A 804 -5.72 -34.46 -6.89
CA VAL A 804 -5.41 -34.21 -8.30
C VAL A 804 -4.62 -35.35 -8.91
N TYR A 805 -5.07 -35.82 -10.07
CA TYR A 805 -4.30 -36.65 -10.99
C TYR A 805 -3.29 -35.80 -11.76
N ALA A 806 -2.06 -36.30 -11.90
CA ALA A 806 -1.08 -35.72 -12.82
C ALA A 806 -0.44 -36.78 -13.72
N SER A 807 -0.20 -36.44 -14.99
CA SER A 807 0.60 -37.29 -15.88
C SER A 807 2.09 -37.25 -15.49
N GLU A 808 2.87 -38.18 -16.04
CA GLU A 808 4.33 -38.11 -15.95
C GLU A 808 4.87 -36.87 -16.68
N GLN A 809 5.92 -36.26 -16.15
CA GLN A 809 6.58 -35.11 -16.76
C GLN A 809 7.49 -35.54 -17.92
N LYS A 810 7.33 -34.87 -19.07
CA LYS A 810 8.06 -35.13 -20.32
C LYS A 810 8.98 -33.97 -20.65
N GLU A 811 10.27 -34.25 -20.87
CA GLU A 811 11.29 -33.22 -21.20
C GLU A 811 11.00 -32.45 -22.50
N GLU A 812 10.33 -33.09 -23.47
CA GLU A 812 10.03 -32.50 -24.79
C GLU A 812 8.72 -31.69 -24.79
N GLY A 813 8.07 -31.53 -23.63
CA GLY A 813 6.76 -30.91 -23.48
C GLY A 813 5.60 -31.93 -23.45
N PHE A 814 4.44 -31.45 -23.00
CA PHE A 814 3.21 -32.24 -22.95
C PHE A 814 2.70 -32.53 -24.37
N THR A 815 2.27 -33.76 -24.62
CA THR A 815 1.87 -34.25 -25.95
C THR A 815 0.53 -34.99 -25.94
N GLY A 816 -0.20 -34.89 -24.83
CA GLY A 816 -1.45 -35.60 -24.58
C GLY A 816 -1.33 -36.72 -23.53
N SER A 817 -2.45 -37.02 -22.89
CA SER A 817 -2.63 -38.10 -21.91
C SER A 817 -4.09 -38.58 -21.95
N GLU A 818 -4.32 -39.87 -21.73
CA GLU A 818 -5.67 -40.44 -21.66
C GLU A 818 -5.81 -41.48 -20.54
N PHE A 819 -7.01 -41.57 -19.97
CA PHE A 819 -7.37 -42.66 -19.07
C PHE A 819 -8.80 -43.14 -19.32
N ILE A 820 -9.06 -44.38 -18.94
CA ILE A 820 -10.34 -45.05 -19.09
C ILE A 820 -10.88 -45.43 -17.72
N VAL A 821 -12.10 -45.00 -17.44
CA VAL A 821 -12.87 -45.32 -16.23
C VAL A 821 -13.90 -46.41 -16.58
N ASP A 822 -13.83 -47.53 -15.89
CA ASP A 822 -14.92 -48.50 -15.77
C ASP A 822 -15.97 -47.93 -14.82
N LEU A 823 -17.17 -47.66 -15.33
CA LEU A 823 -18.24 -47.07 -14.54
C LEU A 823 -18.82 -48.07 -13.53
N ALA A 824 -19.38 -47.54 -12.45
CA ALA A 824 -20.04 -48.33 -11.42
C ALA A 824 -21.26 -49.10 -11.98
N GLY A 825 -21.23 -50.43 -11.89
CA GLY A 825 -22.34 -51.33 -12.25
C GLY A 825 -22.11 -52.17 -13.52
N ASP A 826 -22.87 -53.27 -13.64
CA ASP A 826 -22.59 -54.32 -14.64
C ASP A 826 -23.27 -54.11 -16.01
N LYS A 827 -23.94 -52.97 -16.23
CA LYS A 827 -24.76 -52.71 -17.43
C LYS A 827 -24.48 -51.32 -17.99
N PRO A 828 -24.64 -51.12 -19.31
CA PRO A 828 -24.59 -49.78 -19.89
C PRO A 828 -25.55 -48.83 -19.17
N LEU A 829 -25.02 -47.67 -18.81
CA LEU A 829 -25.72 -46.57 -18.16
C LEU A 829 -25.91 -45.43 -19.15
N SER A 830 -27.06 -44.74 -19.07
CA SER A 830 -27.35 -43.54 -19.85
C SER A 830 -26.72 -42.32 -19.20
N ILE A 831 -25.48 -41.98 -19.55
CA ILE A 831 -24.78 -40.79 -19.05
C ILE A 831 -25.43 -39.55 -19.63
N SER A 832 -25.83 -38.63 -18.77
CA SER A 832 -26.55 -37.40 -19.15
C SER A 832 -25.83 -36.13 -18.73
N GLN A 833 -24.91 -36.21 -17.77
CA GLN A 833 -24.18 -35.07 -17.25
C GLN A 833 -22.77 -35.49 -16.84
N LEU A 834 -21.81 -34.60 -17.07
CA LEU A 834 -20.41 -34.75 -16.68
C LEU A 834 -20.01 -33.50 -15.90
N HIS A 835 -19.28 -33.66 -14.79
CA HIS A 835 -18.58 -32.54 -14.16
C HIS A 835 -17.08 -32.78 -14.29
N ILE A 836 -16.32 -31.75 -14.64
CA ILE A 836 -14.89 -31.85 -14.87
C ILE A 836 -14.21 -30.68 -14.18
N SER A 837 -13.13 -30.93 -13.45
CA SER A 837 -12.36 -29.89 -12.76
C SER A 837 -10.90 -29.87 -13.20
N ALA A 838 -10.41 -28.67 -13.52
CA ALA A 838 -9.03 -28.40 -13.89
C ALA A 838 -8.19 -27.90 -12.70
N MET A 839 -8.72 -27.97 -11.48
CA MET A 839 -8.00 -27.65 -10.25
C MET A 839 -6.69 -28.43 -10.16
N LYS A 840 -5.70 -27.85 -9.47
CA LYS A 840 -4.35 -28.41 -9.39
C LYS A 840 -3.95 -28.81 -7.98
N ASP A 841 -2.94 -29.67 -7.94
CA ASP A 841 -2.18 -29.93 -6.73
C ASP A 841 -1.45 -28.65 -6.31
N VAL A 842 -1.52 -28.30 -5.03
CA VAL A 842 -0.94 -27.06 -4.46
C VAL A 842 0.55 -26.92 -4.77
N ALA A 843 1.30 -28.03 -4.82
CA ALA A 843 2.75 -28.03 -5.03
C ALA A 843 3.18 -28.07 -6.50
N LYS A 844 2.25 -28.34 -7.44
CA LYS A 844 2.56 -28.44 -8.87
C LYS A 844 2.38 -27.11 -9.61
N ALA A 845 2.96 -27.04 -10.81
CA ALA A 845 3.03 -25.83 -11.63
C ALA A 845 1.64 -25.34 -12.05
N ARG A 846 1.43 -24.03 -11.91
CA ARG A 846 0.16 -23.35 -12.21
C ARG A 846 -0.29 -23.51 -13.66
N PHE A 847 0.64 -23.51 -14.62
CA PHE A 847 0.33 -23.61 -16.05
C PHE A 847 0.27 -25.06 -16.58
N ALA A 848 0.50 -26.07 -15.74
CA ALA A 848 0.36 -27.47 -16.11
C ALA A 848 -1.08 -28.00 -15.91
N THR A 849 -2.08 -27.13 -15.88
CA THR A 849 -3.50 -27.47 -15.72
C THR A 849 -4.18 -27.70 -17.05
N LEU A 850 -5.30 -28.42 -17.02
CA LEU A 850 -6.08 -28.77 -18.20
C LEU A 850 -6.44 -27.53 -19.04
N LYS A 851 -6.23 -27.61 -20.36
CA LYS A 851 -6.76 -26.64 -21.32
C LYS A 851 -7.75 -27.32 -22.24
N ASP A 852 -7.31 -27.95 -23.33
CA ASP A 852 -8.21 -28.61 -24.28
C ASP A 852 -8.41 -30.09 -23.93
N PHE A 853 -9.64 -30.58 -23.98
CA PHE A 853 -9.94 -31.98 -23.65
C PHE A 853 -11.06 -32.60 -24.50
N ALA A 854 -11.28 -33.90 -24.33
CA ALA A 854 -12.46 -34.60 -24.82
C ALA A 854 -12.82 -35.78 -23.90
N VAL A 855 -14.11 -36.11 -23.87
CA VAL A 855 -14.64 -37.32 -23.20
C VAL A 855 -15.32 -38.20 -24.24
N GLN A 856 -15.01 -39.49 -24.21
CA GLN A 856 -15.61 -40.50 -25.07
C GLN A 856 -16.33 -41.57 -24.24
N ALA A 857 -17.42 -42.11 -24.78
CA ALA A 857 -18.17 -43.21 -24.19
C ALA A 857 -18.03 -44.50 -25.00
N SER A 858 -18.04 -45.63 -24.30
CA SER A 858 -18.09 -46.97 -24.90
C SER A 858 -18.95 -47.93 -24.08
N VAL A 859 -19.60 -48.88 -24.77
CA VAL A 859 -20.35 -50.00 -24.16
C VAL A 859 -19.61 -51.34 -24.25
N ASP A 860 -18.51 -51.40 -25.01
CA ASP A 860 -17.73 -52.61 -25.28
C ASP A 860 -16.22 -52.43 -25.08
N GLY A 861 -15.76 -51.20 -24.83
CA GLY A 861 -14.35 -50.83 -24.67
C GLY A 861 -13.54 -50.80 -25.96
N GLU A 862 -14.16 -51.10 -27.10
CA GLU A 862 -13.51 -51.14 -28.41
C GLU A 862 -13.97 -49.97 -29.30
N ASN A 863 -15.28 -49.67 -29.29
CA ASN A 863 -15.88 -48.61 -30.09
C ASN A 863 -16.13 -47.38 -29.21
N TRP A 864 -15.48 -46.27 -29.56
CA TRP A 864 -15.52 -45.02 -28.79
C TRP A 864 -16.28 -43.94 -29.56
N THR A 865 -17.18 -43.24 -28.86
CA THR A 865 -17.90 -42.08 -29.39
C THR A 865 -17.56 -40.86 -28.54
N THR A 866 -17.05 -39.78 -29.13
CA THR A 866 -16.88 -38.50 -28.44
C THR A 866 -18.24 -37.95 -28.05
N ILE A 867 -18.42 -37.70 -26.76
CA ILE A 867 -19.67 -37.17 -26.17
C ILE A 867 -19.51 -35.74 -25.66
N LEU A 868 -18.26 -35.31 -25.41
CA LEU A 868 -17.90 -33.95 -25.02
C LEU A 868 -16.52 -33.60 -25.60
N GLU A 869 -16.36 -32.39 -26.07
CA GLU A 869 -15.09 -31.77 -26.45
C GLU A 869 -15.18 -30.30 -26.08
N ASP A 870 -14.34 -29.86 -25.14
CA ASP A 870 -14.37 -28.51 -24.59
C ASP A 870 -12.98 -28.08 -24.08
N ASN A 871 -12.90 -26.91 -23.45
CA ASN A 871 -11.67 -26.32 -22.95
C ASN A 871 -11.86 -25.49 -21.66
N PHE A 872 -10.80 -25.38 -20.87
CA PHE A 872 -10.64 -24.39 -19.80
C PHE A 872 -9.77 -23.24 -20.31
N THR A 873 -10.24 -22.00 -20.17
CA THR A 873 -9.50 -20.81 -20.60
C THR A 873 -9.07 -20.00 -19.39
N ALA A 874 -7.76 -19.89 -19.18
CA ALA A 874 -7.18 -19.01 -18.18
C ALA A 874 -6.99 -17.58 -18.71
N GLY A 875 -7.39 -16.58 -17.91
CA GLY A 875 -7.11 -15.17 -18.17
C GLY A 875 -5.67 -14.78 -17.81
N LYS A 876 -5.26 -13.57 -18.24
CA LYS A 876 -4.02 -12.95 -17.73
C LYS A 876 -4.13 -12.64 -16.22
N PRO A 877 -3.01 -12.49 -15.50
CA PRO A 877 -1.65 -12.79 -15.93
C PRO A 877 -1.33 -14.29 -15.79
N ARG A 878 -2.22 -15.10 -15.22
CA ARG A 878 -2.00 -16.52 -14.91
C ARG A 878 -3.35 -17.22 -14.64
N PRO A 879 -3.44 -18.55 -14.79
CA PRO A 879 -4.62 -19.32 -14.34
C PRO A 879 -4.95 -19.02 -12.88
N ALA A 880 -6.20 -18.72 -12.59
CA ALA A 880 -6.72 -18.52 -11.24
C ALA A 880 -7.80 -19.55 -10.92
N THR A 881 -8.20 -19.65 -9.65
CA THR A 881 -9.20 -20.62 -9.18
C THR A 881 -10.51 -20.58 -9.98
N PRO A 882 -11.09 -19.41 -10.31
CA PRO A 882 -12.32 -19.34 -11.12
C PRO A 882 -12.18 -19.88 -12.55
N ASP A 883 -10.96 -19.90 -13.09
CA ASP A 883 -10.70 -20.44 -14.43
C ASP A 883 -10.67 -21.97 -14.44
N LEU A 884 -10.47 -22.59 -13.26
CA LEU A 884 -10.09 -23.99 -13.11
C LEU A 884 -11.09 -24.82 -12.29
N ASP A 885 -11.98 -24.14 -11.56
CA ASP A 885 -13.09 -24.73 -10.82
C ASP A 885 -13.96 -25.64 -11.72
N TYR A 886 -14.67 -26.58 -11.11
CA TYR A 886 -15.41 -27.58 -11.88
C TYR A 886 -16.49 -26.95 -12.78
N GLN A 887 -16.63 -27.50 -13.98
CA GLN A 887 -17.65 -27.11 -14.94
C GLN A 887 -18.69 -28.23 -15.12
N GLU A 888 -19.96 -27.85 -15.13
CA GLU A 888 -21.08 -28.77 -15.38
C GLU A 888 -21.43 -28.85 -16.87
N TYR A 889 -21.39 -30.05 -17.44
CA TYR A 889 -21.75 -30.32 -18.82
C TYR A 889 -22.99 -31.20 -18.90
N VAL A 890 -24.12 -30.62 -19.28
CA VAL A 890 -25.34 -31.37 -19.62
C VAL A 890 -25.24 -31.85 -21.08
N LEU A 891 -25.29 -33.16 -21.29
CA LEU A 891 -25.17 -33.74 -22.63
C LEU A 891 -26.49 -33.58 -23.40
N ASP A 892 -26.42 -32.97 -24.59
CA ASP A 892 -27.55 -32.80 -25.51
C ASP A 892 -28.27 -34.12 -25.81
N THR A 893 -27.51 -35.20 -25.91
CA THR A 893 -28.02 -36.56 -26.09
C THR A 893 -27.32 -37.48 -25.09
N PRO A 894 -28.07 -38.08 -24.14
CA PRO A 894 -27.49 -39.04 -23.22
C PRO A 894 -26.79 -40.19 -23.95
N ALA A 895 -25.60 -40.54 -23.49
CA ALA A 895 -24.76 -41.57 -24.10
C ALA A 895 -24.79 -42.87 -23.29
N GLN A 896 -24.95 -44.01 -23.97
CA GLN A 896 -24.85 -45.31 -23.33
C GLN A 896 -23.38 -45.65 -23.10
N ALA A 897 -23.00 -45.93 -21.85
CA ALA A 897 -21.62 -46.22 -21.48
C ALA A 897 -21.54 -47.30 -20.40
N THR A 898 -20.61 -48.23 -20.56
CA THR A 898 -20.00 -48.99 -19.45
C THR A 898 -18.65 -48.40 -19.07
N GLN A 899 -18.03 -47.65 -19.98
CA GLN A 899 -16.74 -47.02 -19.81
C GLN A 899 -16.74 -45.59 -20.36
N LEU A 900 -16.00 -44.72 -19.69
CA LEU A 900 -15.65 -43.39 -20.19
C LEU A 900 -14.14 -43.31 -20.43
N LYS A 901 -13.73 -42.65 -21.51
CA LYS A 901 -12.34 -42.30 -21.78
C LYS A 901 -12.21 -40.79 -21.71
N PHE A 902 -11.31 -40.31 -20.86
CA PHE A 902 -10.90 -38.93 -20.82
C PHE A 902 -9.62 -38.74 -21.64
N ILE A 903 -9.56 -37.68 -22.43
CA ILE A 903 -8.43 -37.34 -23.30
C ILE A 903 -8.04 -35.88 -23.03
N ALA A 904 -6.92 -35.67 -22.35
CA ALA A 904 -6.27 -34.36 -22.25
C ALA A 904 -5.44 -34.12 -23.52
N LYS A 905 -5.71 -33.00 -24.22
CA LYS A 905 -5.04 -32.66 -25.49
C LYS A 905 -3.90 -31.66 -25.28
N SER A 906 -4.09 -30.67 -24.41
CA SER A 906 -3.13 -29.60 -24.11
C SER A 906 -3.23 -29.13 -22.66
N ALA A 907 -2.13 -28.56 -22.17
CA ALA A 907 -2.06 -27.79 -20.93
C ALA A 907 -2.24 -26.28 -21.20
N GLN A 908 -2.39 -25.47 -20.15
CA GLN A 908 -2.30 -24.01 -20.28
C GLN A 908 -0.93 -23.60 -20.85
N ASP A 909 0.14 -24.30 -20.47
CA ASP A 909 1.46 -24.26 -21.10
C ASP A 909 2.02 -25.69 -21.29
N ASP A 910 2.02 -26.17 -22.54
CA ASP A 910 2.56 -27.50 -22.87
C ASP A 910 4.06 -27.64 -22.55
N ALA A 911 4.82 -26.53 -22.41
CA ALA A 911 6.24 -26.59 -22.09
C ALA A 911 6.51 -27.14 -20.69
N GLN A 912 5.52 -27.17 -19.79
CA GLN A 912 5.65 -27.75 -18.45
C GLN A 912 5.88 -29.28 -18.49
N GLY A 913 5.48 -29.94 -19.57
CA GLY A 913 5.77 -31.36 -19.80
C GLY A 913 4.75 -32.34 -19.23
N TYR A 914 3.76 -31.89 -18.46
CA TYR A 914 2.72 -32.73 -17.87
C TYR A 914 1.37 -31.98 -17.79
N ILE A 915 0.32 -32.73 -17.43
CA ILE A 915 -1.03 -32.22 -17.23
C ILE A 915 -1.56 -32.60 -15.85
N GLN A 916 -2.51 -31.82 -15.35
CA GLN A 916 -3.25 -32.05 -14.12
C GLN A 916 -4.76 -32.00 -14.37
N LEU A 917 -5.51 -32.84 -13.65
CA LEU A 917 -6.97 -32.87 -13.62
C LEU A 917 -7.39 -33.27 -12.21
N ALA A 918 -8.29 -32.51 -11.60
CA ALA A 918 -8.81 -32.86 -10.28
C ALA A 918 -9.90 -33.91 -10.37
N GLU A 919 -10.94 -33.70 -11.19
CA GLU A 919 -12.11 -34.60 -11.21
C GLU A 919 -12.70 -34.87 -12.59
N LEU A 920 -13.21 -36.09 -12.78
CA LEU A 920 -14.16 -36.51 -13.80
C LEU A 920 -15.35 -37.21 -13.13
N GLN A 921 -16.46 -36.50 -13.03
CA GLN A 921 -17.71 -37.02 -12.48
C GLN A 921 -18.71 -37.30 -13.59
N ALA A 922 -19.51 -38.33 -13.44
CA ALA A 922 -20.52 -38.72 -14.42
C ALA A 922 -21.83 -39.09 -13.74
N PHE A 923 -22.94 -38.57 -14.27
CA PHE A 923 -24.27 -38.80 -13.72
C PHE A 923 -25.22 -39.38 -14.76
N THR A 924 -26.16 -40.20 -14.27
CA THR A 924 -27.14 -40.91 -15.10
C THR A 924 -28.57 -40.69 -14.60
N GLY A 925 -29.50 -40.54 -15.55
CA GLY A 925 -30.93 -40.58 -15.27
C GLY A 925 -31.51 -41.99 -15.03
N ASP A 926 -30.70 -43.04 -15.22
CA ASP A 926 -31.15 -44.42 -15.05
C ASP A 926 -31.33 -44.79 -13.57
N LYS A 927 -32.32 -45.63 -13.28
CA LYS A 927 -32.52 -46.21 -11.94
C LYS A 927 -31.57 -47.39 -11.70
N ALA A 928 -30.27 -47.16 -11.84
CA ALA A 928 -29.25 -48.20 -11.73
C ALA A 928 -29.08 -48.79 -10.31
N LYS A 929 -29.70 -48.18 -9.28
CA LYS A 929 -29.58 -48.57 -7.85
C LYS A 929 -28.11 -48.70 -7.41
N ILE A 930 -27.29 -47.73 -7.81
CA ILE A 930 -25.94 -47.57 -7.30
C ILE A 930 -26.02 -47.18 -5.82
N THR A 931 -25.32 -47.92 -4.99
CA THR A 931 -25.19 -47.67 -3.56
C THR A 931 -23.71 -47.50 -3.28
N PRO A 932 -23.30 -46.40 -2.61
CA PRO A 932 -21.91 -46.21 -2.21
C PRO A 932 -21.39 -47.38 -1.38
N LEU A 933 -20.10 -47.63 -1.50
CA LEU A 933 -19.36 -48.58 -0.69
C LEU A 933 -19.42 -48.14 0.78
N GLU A 934 -19.61 -49.10 1.68
CA GLU A 934 -19.47 -48.88 3.11
C GLU A 934 -17.97 -48.84 3.40
N LEU A 935 -17.44 -47.65 3.68
CA LEU A 935 -16.06 -47.44 4.07
C LEU A 935 -16.01 -47.14 5.57
N GLU A 936 -15.12 -47.82 6.28
CA GLU A 936 -14.85 -47.48 7.68
C GLU A 936 -14.21 -46.10 7.74
N PRO A 937 -14.57 -45.25 8.74
CA PRO A 937 -13.90 -43.98 8.95
C PRO A 937 -12.39 -44.16 9.05
N GLU A 938 -11.64 -43.31 8.34
CA GLU A 938 -10.19 -43.33 8.42
C GLU A 938 -9.73 -42.76 9.77
N GLU A 939 -9.04 -43.57 10.58
CA GLU A 939 -8.44 -43.09 11.82
C GLU A 939 -7.34 -42.07 11.48
N ALA A 940 -7.22 -41.00 12.27
CA ALA A 940 -6.13 -40.05 12.08
C ALA A 940 -4.76 -40.73 12.33
N PHE A 941 -3.78 -40.43 11.47
CA PHE A 941 -2.40 -40.83 11.70
C PHE A 941 -1.75 -39.84 12.66
N THR A 942 -1.38 -40.33 13.84
CA THR A 942 -0.64 -39.53 14.82
C THR A 942 0.79 -40.05 14.98
N ALA A 943 1.76 -39.14 14.98
CA ALA A 943 3.13 -39.41 15.37
C ALA A 943 3.59 -38.37 16.39
N SER A 944 4.54 -38.73 17.24
CA SER A 944 5.09 -37.80 18.23
C SER A 944 6.57 -38.05 18.42
N GLY A 945 7.30 -36.98 18.72
CA GLY A 945 8.73 -37.07 18.99
C GLY A 945 9.20 -35.96 19.93
N THR A 946 10.50 -35.89 20.13
CA THR A 946 11.13 -34.76 20.83
C THR A 946 12.41 -34.41 20.12
N ILE A 947 12.56 -33.14 19.79
CA ILE A 947 13.75 -32.58 19.15
C ILE A 947 14.56 -31.86 20.23
N GLN A 948 15.80 -32.29 20.42
CA GLN A 948 16.63 -31.86 21.56
C GLN A 948 17.11 -30.41 21.43
N VAL A 949 17.50 -29.97 20.23
CA VAL A 949 18.16 -28.68 20.00
C VAL A 949 17.69 -28.10 18.66
N GLY A 950 17.26 -26.85 18.65
CA GLY A 950 16.92 -26.15 17.41
C GLY A 950 18.16 -25.84 16.57
N ASN A 951 18.03 -25.89 15.25
CA ASN A 951 19.09 -25.64 14.31
C ASN A 951 18.59 -24.77 13.16
N ALA A 952 18.94 -23.48 13.16
CA ALA A 952 18.56 -22.55 12.09
C ALA A 952 19.09 -22.95 10.68
N GLY A 953 19.94 -23.97 10.58
CA GLY A 953 20.37 -24.58 9.31
C GLY A 953 19.38 -25.59 8.71
N THR A 954 18.20 -25.82 9.29
CA THR A 954 17.13 -26.68 8.75
C THR A 954 16.30 -26.01 7.64
N GLY A 955 16.30 -24.68 7.56
CA GLY A 955 15.66 -23.93 6.48
C GLY A 955 16.43 -24.07 5.16
N VAL A 956 15.71 -24.13 4.04
CA VAL A 956 16.29 -24.32 2.69
C VAL A 956 17.17 -23.12 2.32
N GLY A 957 18.48 -23.22 2.59
CA GLY A 957 19.45 -22.19 2.24
C GLY A 957 20.85 -22.41 2.84
N VAL A 958 21.67 -23.25 2.20
CA VAL A 958 23.14 -23.30 2.22
C VAL A 958 23.86 -22.56 3.38
N LEU A 959 24.13 -23.24 4.49
CA LEU A 959 25.23 -22.85 5.40
C LEU A 959 26.54 -23.52 4.97
N ALA A 960 27.17 -22.96 3.94
CA ALA A 960 28.56 -23.23 3.63
C ALA A 960 29.47 -22.48 4.63
N GLY A 961 29.90 -23.15 5.71
CA GLY A 961 31.10 -22.71 6.46
C GLY A 961 31.05 -22.72 7.99
N VAL A 962 30.21 -23.52 8.66
CA VAL A 962 30.26 -23.65 10.12
C VAL A 962 31.06 -24.90 10.51
N ASP A 963 32.29 -24.70 11.01
CA ASP A 963 33.26 -25.78 11.31
C ASP A 963 32.89 -26.64 12.56
N ASP A 964 31.79 -26.35 13.26
CA ASP A 964 31.38 -27.02 14.51
C ASP A 964 29.86 -27.30 14.60
N ALA A 965 29.21 -27.67 13.50
CA ALA A 965 27.84 -28.24 13.58
C ALA A 965 27.92 -29.69 14.12
N THR A 966 27.35 -29.91 15.31
CA THR A 966 27.26 -31.23 15.93
C THR A 966 26.46 -32.20 15.07
N LEU A 967 26.88 -33.47 15.02
CA LEU A 967 26.23 -34.56 14.26
C LEU A 967 24.77 -34.74 14.71
N ALA A 968 23.82 -34.33 13.86
CA ALA A 968 22.37 -34.25 14.11
C ALA A 968 21.57 -34.65 12.84
N VAL A 969 20.24 -34.80 12.93
CA VAL A 969 19.33 -35.15 11.81
C VAL A 969 19.18 -33.99 10.85
N THR A 970 20.24 -33.73 10.11
CA THR A 970 20.14 -32.78 9.02
C THR A 970 19.27 -33.38 7.90
N GLN A 971 18.50 -32.56 7.20
CA GLN A 971 17.91 -32.93 5.90
C GLN A 971 18.96 -33.63 5.01
N ASN A 972 20.20 -33.14 5.04
CA ASN A 972 21.30 -33.72 4.29
C ASN A 972 21.65 -35.16 4.74
N GLU A 973 21.64 -35.47 6.04
CA GLU A 973 21.80 -36.85 6.53
C GLU A 973 20.66 -37.74 6.04
N PHE A 974 19.42 -37.28 6.18
CA PHE A 974 18.24 -38.04 5.73
C PHE A 974 18.31 -38.34 4.22
N VAL A 975 18.52 -37.31 3.39
CA VAL A 975 18.59 -37.43 1.92
C VAL A 975 19.81 -38.24 1.47
N THR A 976 20.98 -38.07 2.11
CA THR A 976 22.21 -38.79 1.71
C THR A 976 22.17 -40.26 2.12
N THR A 977 21.60 -40.56 3.30
CA THR A 977 21.54 -41.94 3.80
C THR A 977 20.35 -42.73 3.25
N GLN A 978 19.32 -42.04 2.75
CA GLN A 978 18.08 -42.63 2.26
C GLN A 978 17.49 -43.63 3.29
N ASN A 979 17.53 -43.24 4.56
CA ASN A 979 17.12 -44.07 5.68
C ASN A 979 15.93 -43.41 6.40
N PRO A 980 14.77 -44.09 6.53
CA PRO A 980 13.61 -43.55 7.25
C PRO A 980 13.81 -43.40 8.76
N GLU A 981 14.83 -44.04 9.32
CA GLU A 981 15.23 -43.90 10.73
C GLU A 981 16.73 -43.54 10.82
N PRO A 982 17.12 -42.29 10.48
CA PRO A 982 18.51 -41.86 10.53
C PRO A 982 19.08 -42.01 11.94
N ALA A 983 20.40 -42.27 12.05
CA ALA A 983 21.01 -42.64 13.33
C ALA A 983 20.96 -41.52 14.38
N SER A 984 20.77 -40.28 13.92
CA SER A 984 20.65 -39.08 14.73
C SER A 984 19.20 -38.70 15.07
N GLN A 985 18.15 -39.45 14.65
CA GLN A 985 16.72 -39.09 14.78
C GLN A 985 16.38 -38.41 16.12
N GLY A 986 15.81 -37.19 16.11
CA GLY A 986 15.39 -36.43 17.30
C GLY A 986 16.43 -35.48 17.90
N VAL A 987 17.56 -35.23 17.23
CA VAL A 987 18.54 -34.23 17.70
C VAL A 987 18.09 -32.80 17.32
N ASP A 988 18.04 -32.48 16.03
CA ASP A 988 17.60 -31.17 15.48
C ASP A 988 16.43 -31.29 14.48
N GLY A 989 16.06 -32.51 14.12
CA GLY A 989 14.88 -32.83 13.33
C GLY A 989 14.41 -34.26 13.56
N TYR A 990 13.27 -34.61 13.00
CA TYR A 990 12.63 -35.90 13.17
C TYR A 990 11.91 -36.31 11.88
N VAL A 991 12.22 -37.48 11.34
CA VAL A 991 11.57 -38.07 10.17
C VAL A 991 10.46 -39.01 10.62
N VAL A 992 9.24 -38.74 10.15
CA VAL A 992 8.06 -39.56 10.31
C VAL A 992 7.76 -40.23 8.97
N THR A 993 7.63 -41.56 8.97
CA THR A 993 7.17 -42.28 7.77
C THR A 993 5.65 -42.25 7.70
N LEU A 994 5.12 -41.67 6.63
CA LEU A 994 3.69 -41.58 6.39
C LEU A 994 3.17 -42.85 5.70
N PRO A 995 2.03 -43.43 6.14
CA PRO A 995 1.34 -44.47 5.39
C PRO A 995 0.76 -43.90 4.09
N GLU A 996 0.79 -44.69 3.01
CA GLU A 996 0.44 -44.26 1.64
C GLU A 996 -0.99 -43.70 1.51
N GLN A 997 -1.91 -44.17 2.34
CA GLN A 997 -3.30 -43.72 2.37
C GLN A 997 -3.48 -42.25 2.80
N TYR A 998 -2.53 -41.67 3.56
CA TYR A 998 -2.58 -40.27 4.00
C TYR A 998 -1.82 -39.32 3.06
N ALA A 999 -1.31 -39.83 1.94
CA ALA A 999 -0.41 -39.15 1.02
C ALA A 999 -1.08 -38.90 -0.34
N ASP A 1000 -2.37 -38.62 -0.33
CA ASP A 1000 -3.25 -38.49 -1.48
C ASP A 1000 -3.51 -37.02 -1.88
N GLY A 1001 -2.93 -36.06 -1.16
CA GLY A 1001 -3.10 -34.64 -1.43
C GLY A 1001 -4.30 -33.99 -0.74
N ILE A 1002 -5.10 -34.75 0.02
CA ILE A 1002 -6.31 -34.24 0.68
C ILE A 1002 -6.24 -34.21 2.19
N HIS A 1003 -5.30 -34.93 2.80
CA HIS A 1003 -5.22 -35.00 4.25
C HIS A 1003 -4.66 -33.71 4.85
N ASN A 1004 -5.34 -33.19 5.87
CA ASN A 1004 -4.83 -32.08 6.66
C ASN A 1004 -3.77 -32.61 7.63
N VAL A 1005 -2.70 -31.85 7.82
CA VAL A 1005 -1.67 -32.12 8.81
C VAL A 1005 -1.56 -30.95 9.77
N SER A 1006 -1.45 -31.24 11.06
CA SER A 1006 -1.15 -30.29 12.12
C SER A 1006 0.02 -30.80 12.94
N ILE A 1007 0.96 -29.91 13.23
CA ILE A 1007 2.19 -30.19 13.97
C ILE A 1007 2.29 -29.21 15.12
N THR A 1008 1.98 -29.70 16.33
CA THR A 1008 2.00 -28.88 17.54
C THR A 1008 3.23 -29.19 18.37
N GLY A 1009 4.05 -28.19 18.66
CA GLY A 1009 5.19 -28.25 19.56
C GLY A 1009 4.87 -27.78 20.98
N THR A 1010 5.69 -28.22 21.93
CA THR A 1010 5.70 -27.71 23.31
C THR A 1010 7.14 -27.64 23.81
N SER A 1011 7.57 -26.46 24.29
CA SER A 1011 8.89 -26.25 24.89
C SER A 1011 8.82 -25.20 26.02
N GLU A 1012 9.78 -25.21 26.96
CA GLU A 1012 9.88 -24.19 28.02
C GLU A 1012 10.45 -22.84 27.52
N SER A 1013 11.12 -22.83 26.36
CA SER A 1013 11.85 -21.67 25.83
C SER A 1013 11.15 -20.95 24.68
N GLY A 1014 9.95 -21.40 24.27
CA GLY A 1014 9.41 -21.12 22.94
C GLY A 1014 10.07 -22.01 21.88
N HIS A 1015 9.39 -22.22 20.76
CA HIS A 1015 9.84 -23.08 19.67
C HIS A 1015 9.30 -22.59 18.34
N ASP A 1016 9.93 -23.05 17.27
CA ASP A 1016 9.57 -22.81 15.88
C ASP A 1016 9.87 -24.10 15.10
N ILE A 1017 8.85 -24.67 14.45
CA ILE A 1017 8.90 -25.98 13.80
C ILE A 1017 8.76 -25.76 12.31
N ASP A 1018 9.71 -26.27 11.53
CA ASP A 1018 9.59 -26.34 10.06
C ASP A 1018 9.22 -27.75 9.64
N VAL A 1019 8.38 -27.90 8.62
CA VAL A 1019 7.96 -29.19 8.09
C VAL A 1019 8.30 -29.32 6.61
N PHE A 1020 8.92 -30.44 6.24
CA PHE A 1020 9.24 -30.77 4.86
C PHE A 1020 8.68 -32.13 4.47
N PHE A 1021 8.06 -32.20 3.30
CA PHE A 1021 7.48 -33.42 2.77
C PHE A 1021 8.39 -34.00 1.69
N TYR A 1022 8.65 -35.30 1.79
CA TYR A 1022 9.49 -36.03 0.84
C TYR A 1022 8.73 -37.20 0.22
N ASP A 1023 8.97 -37.44 -1.06
CA ASP A 1023 8.51 -38.63 -1.77
C ASP A 1023 9.30 -39.90 -1.36
N ALA A 1024 8.96 -41.05 -1.95
CA ALA A 1024 9.63 -42.32 -1.70
C ALA A 1024 11.10 -42.34 -2.17
N GLU A 1025 11.46 -41.44 -3.09
CA GLU A 1025 12.77 -41.23 -3.68
C GLU A 1025 13.63 -40.19 -2.93
N PHE A 1026 13.13 -39.66 -1.79
CA PHE A 1026 13.79 -38.67 -0.95
C PHE A 1026 13.96 -37.28 -1.60
N ASN A 1027 13.12 -36.94 -2.58
CA ASN A 1027 13.02 -35.58 -3.10
C ASN A 1027 12.02 -34.77 -2.26
N VAL A 1028 12.34 -33.50 -2.02
CA VAL A 1028 11.38 -32.57 -1.40
C VAL A 1028 10.26 -32.30 -2.39
N ILE A 1029 9.02 -32.51 -1.97
CA ILE A 1029 7.81 -32.28 -2.77
C ILE A 1029 6.89 -31.22 -2.17
N GLY A 1030 7.18 -30.73 -0.97
CA GLY A 1030 6.49 -29.62 -0.33
C GLY A 1030 7.11 -29.25 1.01
N ASN A 1031 6.70 -28.14 1.58
CA ASN A 1031 7.09 -27.72 2.92
C ASN A 1031 6.00 -26.81 3.53
N ILE A 1032 5.98 -26.74 4.87
CA ILE A 1032 5.26 -25.76 5.67
C ILE A 1032 6.31 -25.25 6.67
N ALA A 1033 6.87 -24.07 6.40
CA ALA A 1033 7.97 -23.46 7.15
C ALA A 1033 7.66 -21.96 7.26
N THR A 1034 6.71 -21.66 8.13
CA THR A 1034 6.21 -20.32 8.44
C THR A 1034 6.95 -19.76 9.65
N SER A 1035 6.65 -18.52 10.04
CA SER A 1035 7.14 -17.96 11.30
C SER A 1035 6.38 -18.46 12.53
N ALA A 1036 5.37 -19.32 12.35
CA ALA A 1036 4.54 -19.82 13.43
C ALA A 1036 5.28 -20.85 14.29
N ALA A 1037 4.97 -20.87 15.59
CA ALA A 1037 5.53 -21.87 16.48
C ALA A 1037 5.07 -23.30 16.13
N ASN A 1038 3.89 -23.44 15.54
CA ASN A 1038 3.28 -24.70 15.15
C ASN A 1038 2.86 -24.60 13.70
N GLU A 1039 2.81 -25.73 13.01
CA GLU A 1039 2.50 -25.74 11.58
C GLU A 1039 1.23 -26.51 11.28
N SER A 1040 0.46 -26.01 10.33
CA SER A 1040 -0.68 -26.71 9.75
C SER A 1040 -0.78 -26.49 8.26
N GLY A 1041 -1.35 -27.46 7.56
CA GLY A 1041 -1.57 -27.37 6.13
C GLY A 1041 -2.07 -28.69 5.55
N VAL A 1042 -1.83 -28.89 4.26
CA VAL A 1042 -2.24 -30.09 3.52
C VAL A 1042 -1.01 -30.94 3.22
N VAL A 1043 -1.12 -32.27 3.40
CA VAL A 1043 -0.08 -33.21 3.01
C VAL A 1043 -0.02 -33.30 1.48
N PRO A 1044 1.11 -32.96 0.83
CA PRO A 1044 1.24 -33.10 -0.62
C PRO A 1044 1.05 -34.56 -1.08
N GLY A 1045 0.43 -34.74 -2.24
CA GLY A 1045 0.31 -36.05 -2.86
C GLY A 1045 1.67 -36.73 -3.02
N GLY A 1046 1.76 -38.02 -2.74
CA GLY A 1046 3.00 -38.81 -2.83
C GLY A 1046 3.96 -38.68 -1.65
N THR A 1047 3.60 -37.93 -0.60
CA THR A 1047 4.39 -37.83 0.63
C THR A 1047 4.64 -39.21 1.23
N LYS A 1048 5.90 -39.62 1.30
CA LYS A 1048 6.32 -40.81 2.03
C LYS A 1048 6.91 -40.49 3.39
N TYR A 1049 7.57 -39.35 3.51
CA TYR A 1049 8.24 -38.94 4.74
C TYR A 1049 7.93 -37.48 5.07
N ILE A 1050 7.66 -37.22 6.35
CA ILE A 1050 7.51 -35.90 6.92
C ILE A 1050 8.74 -35.64 7.78
N TYR A 1051 9.57 -34.69 7.40
CA TYR A 1051 10.66 -34.20 8.25
C TYR A 1051 10.14 -33.01 9.06
N VAL A 1052 10.11 -33.18 10.38
CA VAL A 1052 9.80 -32.14 11.35
C VAL A 1052 11.14 -31.59 11.85
N GLY A 1053 11.54 -30.42 11.38
CA GLY A 1053 12.70 -29.67 11.84
C GLY A 1053 12.35 -28.77 13.02
N LEU A 1054 13.31 -28.51 13.88
CA LEU A 1054 13.19 -27.47 14.90
C LEU A 1054 14.09 -26.30 14.51
N TYR A 1055 13.51 -25.23 13.99
CA TYR A 1055 14.27 -24.04 13.60
C TYR A 1055 14.86 -23.36 14.84
N SER A 1056 14.03 -23.15 15.87
CA SER A 1056 14.43 -22.56 17.15
C SER A 1056 13.77 -23.27 18.35
N GLY A 1057 14.43 -23.21 19.51
CA GLY A 1057 13.99 -23.88 20.74
C GLY A 1057 14.88 -25.03 21.20
N ALA A 1058 14.52 -25.70 22.28
CA ALA A 1058 15.23 -26.86 22.80
C ALA A 1058 14.31 -27.77 23.60
N ASN A 1059 14.58 -29.09 23.54
CA ASN A 1059 13.75 -30.13 24.15
C ASN A 1059 12.27 -30.01 23.77
N THR A 1060 11.99 -29.67 22.51
CA THR A 1060 10.63 -29.45 22.01
C THR A 1060 9.98 -30.80 21.73
N SER A 1061 8.95 -31.14 22.50
CA SER A 1061 8.09 -32.28 22.16
C SER A 1061 7.09 -31.84 21.10
N PHE A 1062 6.89 -32.65 20.06
CA PHE A 1062 5.93 -32.37 19.00
C PHE A 1062 4.94 -33.52 18.79
N ASN A 1063 3.76 -33.19 18.27
CA ASN A 1063 2.78 -34.14 17.76
C ASN A 1063 2.44 -33.78 16.32
N VAL A 1064 2.58 -34.73 15.41
CA VAL A 1064 2.04 -34.70 14.04
C VAL A 1064 0.69 -35.40 14.09
N ASN A 1065 -0.34 -34.74 13.58
CA ASN A 1065 -1.67 -35.30 13.41
C ASN A 1065 -2.10 -35.09 11.95
N VAL A 1066 -2.23 -36.19 11.22
CA VAL A 1066 -2.71 -36.21 9.83
C VAL A 1066 -4.10 -36.82 9.82
N SER A 1067 -5.10 -36.06 9.39
CA SER A 1067 -6.51 -36.46 9.42
C SER A 1067 -7.18 -36.21 8.09
N SER A 1068 -8.10 -37.09 7.72
CA SER A 1068 -8.93 -36.90 6.54
C SER A 1068 -9.90 -35.74 6.80
N PRO A 1069 -10.11 -34.81 5.85
CA PRO A 1069 -11.18 -33.83 5.94
C PRO A 1069 -12.57 -34.44 5.61
N TYR A 1070 -12.66 -35.76 5.34
CA TYR A 1070 -13.87 -36.46 4.85
C TYR A 1070 -14.38 -37.62 5.70
#